data_AF-A0A1I3DK37-F1
#
_entry.id   AF-A0A1I3DK37-F1
#
_cell.length_a   1.000
_cell.length_b   1.000
_cell.length_c   1.000
_cell.angle_alpha   90.00
_cell.angle_beta   90.00
_cell.angle_gamma   90.00
#
_symmetry.space_group_name_H-M   'P 1'
#
loop_
_entity.id
_entity.type
_entity.pdbx_description
1 polymer ?
#
loop_
_entity_poly.entity_id
_entity_poly.type
_entity_poly.pdbx_seq_one_letter_code
_entity_poly.pdbx_strand_id
1 'polypeptide(L)'
;MKTDNRQPTTDNQIYFAQIILPLNLKGTFTYKIPDNLVEEIELGMRVLVPFGGKKIYTGIVSELHDREPETFAAKEIINILDEKPILPKEQLEFWQWLSNYYLSNIGEIYRFAFPSSLKLESETYLKLKPNVEINFENLDVNEMYLIQALEVRQMINLAEIEAFIPKKLIVKTINSLIDLRYIEVDEKISETYKAKEVAYLKVNKDVLRDNFLPEVLKSLNNAPKQKDLFLLILSKQQENEDIPVKKSFVFEEGNFSHSQLKALIDKGIIEEYLLQKDRLKSYEGKTEDLEALTELQKIAKSEIDQAFENDKNVLLHGVTASGKTHLYLDKIEDCINDGKNVLFLLPEISLTKQIIQRLEKKYGKSLGFYHTKLTDFERVEVWRKIRNNEIKVLIGTRNALFLPFQNLGLIIVDEEHDFAYRPREVSPYFNAKDAAQILAKFYSANVILGSATPSVESYYAAKKDKLSYVFLSKRFGNVDLPTVELINFEEEQKLQFTKGHFSFKLIEEIKGNLEQKKQNIILHNRRGYANVVECETCGYVHYCSNCDVVMTYHKYSREMKCHYCGQKATKPTVCPKCNSENINERGVGIEQIEEELQKIFPENEVDRMDVDSMRKKFAYEQLYEKIETGEAEIILGTQMISKGLDFDNIELVAIPKADALLHVQDFRAEERAYQLITQVSGRAGRVSGKGKILIQTYNPQHPVFKLIQENSTTEIYNHFLEERKKFLYPPFVKLLMIELKHRREDKTDRASQFLGSVLRKYLPAECVLGPEKSPIARIKNLYQYQILLKLPKGKNYENFKSLVLKSFEEFDEITGYHSIKKSVFVDF
;
A
#
# COMPACT_ATOMS: atom_id res chain seq x y z
N MET A 1 21.59 -23.74 -67.22
CA MET A 1 20.89 -22.43 -67.19
C MET A 1 19.47 -22.63 -66.68
N LYS A 2 19.26 -22.40 -65.38
CA LYS A 2 18.00 -21.92 -64.80
C LYS A 2 18.43 -21.20 -63.52
N THR A 3 18.24 -19.89 -63.55
CA THR A 3 18.61 -18.89 -62.55
C THR A 3 17.80 -19.09 -61.28
N ASP A 4 18.51 -19.26 -60.17
CA ASP A 4 17.94 -19.34 -58.82
C ASP A 4 17.62 -17.92 -58.35
N ASN A 5 16.34 -17.60 -58.28
CA ASN A 5 15.82 -16.35 -57.74
C ASN A 5 15.77 -16.48 -56.21
N ARG A 6 16.84 -16.08 -55.53
CA ARG A 6 16.75 -15.70 -54.12
C ARG A 6 16.76 -14.18 -54.03
N GLN A 7 15.59 -13.63 -53.70
CA GLN A 7 15.44 -12.24 -53.28
C GLN A 7 16.31 -12.00 -52.03
N PRO A 8 16.95 -10.83 -51.89
CA PRO A 8 17.64 -10.47 -50.66
C PRO A 8 16.60 -10.18 -49.57
N THR A 9 16.61 -10.97 -48.50
CA THR A 9 15.93 -10.62 -47.25
C THR A 9 16.68 -9.44 -46.63
N THR A 10 16.00 -8.32 -46.44
CA THR A 10 16.49 -7.19 -45.66
C THR A 10 16.68 -7.62 -44.21
N ASP A 11 17.93 -7.82 -43.80
CA ASP A 11 18.32 -7.94 -42.39
C ASP A 11 18.05 -6.60 -41.69
N ASN A 12 16.91 -6.48 -41.01
CA ASN A 12 16.68 -5.40 -40.05
C ASN A 12 17.54 -5.67 -38.81
N GLN A 13 18.81 -5.27 -38.85
CA GLN A 13 19.69 -5.34 -37.68
C GLN A 13 19.25 -4.29 -36.65
N ILE A 14 18.89 -4.76 -35.45
CA ILE A 14 18.50 -3.93 -34.31
C ILE A 14 19.79 -3.42 -33.66
N TYR A 15 19.97 -2.09 -33.61
CA TYR A 15 21.19 -1.47 -33.09
C TYR A 15 21.00 -0.69 -31.78
N PHE A 16 19.75 -0.41 -31.39
CA PHE A 16 19.44 0.47 -30.27
C PHE A 16 18.30 -0.06 -29.41
N ALA A 17 18.35 0.27 -28.12
CA ALA A 17 17.33 -0.05 -27.13
C ALA A 17 16.86 1.20 -26.40
N GLN A 18 15.55 1.31 -26.20
CA GLN A 18 14.97 2.25 -25.23
C GLN A 18 14.96 1.60 -23.86
N ILE A 19 15.53 2.28 -22.87
CA ILE A 19 15.70 1.78 -21.52
C ILE A 19 14.91 2.65 -20.54
N ILE A 20 14.07 2.01 -19.73
CA ILE A 20 13.39 2.62 -18.58
C ILE A 20 14.38 2.63 -17.41
N LEU A 21 14.69 3.82 -16.89
CA LEU A 21 15.51 3.99 -15.68
C LEU A 21 14.64 4.27 -14.45
N PRO A 22 15.04 3.86 -13.23
CA PRO A 22 14.26 4.05 -12.00
C PRO A 22 14.35 5.50 -11.48
N LEU A 23 14.30 6.47 -12.39
CA LEU A 23 14.50 7.89 -12.15
C LEU A 23 13.18 8.64 -12.37
N ASN A 24 12.98 9.74 -11.63
CA ASN A 24 11.86 10.64 -11.87
C ASN A 24 12.20 11.61 -13.01
N LEU A 25 12.38 11.05 -14.21
CA LEU A 25 12.62 11.77 -15.45
C LEU A 25 11.59 11.35 -16.50
N LYS A 26 11.29 12.24 -17.45
CA LYS A 26 10.29 12.02 -18.49
C LYS A 26 10.81 11.01 -19.52
N GLY A 27 10.02 9.97 -19.79
CA GLY A 27 10.25 9.01 -20.88
C GLY A 27 11.32 7.95 -20.61
N THR A 28 11.86 7.42 -21.71
CA THR A 28 12.91 6.40 -21.79
C THR A 28 14.19 6.98 -22.35
N PHE A 29 15.29 6.25 -22.24
CA PHE A 29 16.61 6.67 -22.71
C PHE A 29 17.17 5.69 -23.74
N THR A 30 17.72 6.21 -24.83
CA THR A 30 18.25 5.41 -25.94
C THR A 30 19.70 5.03 -25.69
N TYR A 31 20.01 3.74 -25.83
CA TYR A 31 21.35 3.18 -25.75
C TYR A 31 21.65 2.34 -26.99
N LYS A 32 22.92 2.30 -27.38
CA LYS A 32 23.40 1.41 -28.44
C LYS A 32 23.57 0.00 -27.86
N ILE A 33 23.17 -1.00 -28.63
CA ILE A 33 23.36 -2.42 -28.29
C ILE A 33 24.71 -2.84 -28.88
N PRO A 34 25.67 -3.29 -28.05
CA PRO A 34 26.91 -3.90 -28.52
C PRO A 34 26.64 -5.15 -29.38
N ASP A 35 27.44 -5.38 -30.43
CA ASP A 35 27.25 -6.50 -31.37
C ASP A 35 27.15 -7.87 -30.67
N ASN A 36 27.88 -8.05 -29.57
CA ASN A 36 27.87 -9.28 -28.77
C ASN A 36 26.60 -9.49 -27.95
N LEU A 37 25.73 -8.48 -27.82
CA LEU A 37 24.48 -8.54 -27.05
C LEU A 37 23.23 -8.53 -27.93
N VAL A 38 23.38 -8.31 -29.25
CA VAL A 38 22.24 -8.16 -30.19
C VAL A 38 21.36 -9.42 -30.24
N GLU A 39 21.96 -10.60 -30.19
CA GLU A 39 21.22 -11.88 -30.23
C GLU A 39 20.57 -12.27 -28.89
N GLU A 40 21.06 -11.72 -27.78
CA GLU A 40 20.61 -12.07 -26.43
C GLU A 40 19.57 -11.10 -25.87
N ILE A 41 19.56 -9.84 -26.34
CA ILE A 41 18.73 -8.79 -25.75
C ILE A 41 17.26 -8.92 -26.17
N GLU A 42 16.38 -8.97 -25.17
CA GLU A 42 14.93 -9.01 -25.37
C GLU A 42 14.21 -7.92 -24.55
N LEU A 43 12.98 -7.61 -24.95
CA LEU A 43 12.10 -6.72 -24.20
C LEU A 43 11.86 -7.27 -22.79
N GLY A 44 11.87 -6.40 -21.77
CA GLY A 44 11.62 -6.80 -20.39
C GLY A 44 12.83 -7.41 -19.65
N MET A 45 14.00 -7.49 -20.31
CA MET A 45 15.27 -7.81 -19.65
C MET A 45 15.83 -6.61 -18.87
N ARG A 46 16.55 -6.89 -17.78
CA ARG A 46 17.33 -5.84 -17.10
C ARG A 46 18.69 -5.68 -17.74
N VAL A 47 19.12 -4.43 -17.85
CA VAL A 47 20.42 -4.05 -18.38
C VAL A 47 21.12 -3.06 -17.47
N LEU A 48 22.43 -3.15 -17.40
CA LEU A 48 23.28 -2.15 -16.76
C LEU A 48 23.63 -1.06 -17.77
N VAL A 49 23.34 0.19 -17.43
CA VAL A 49 23.64 1.33 -18.31
C VAL A 49 24.20 2.51 -17.54
N PRO A 50 25.10 3.30 -18.15
CA PRO A 50 25.63 4.52 -17.56
C PRO A 50 24.64 5.68 -17.73
N PHE A 51 24.47 6.52 -16.71
CA PHE A 51 23.62 7.70 -16.79
C PHE A 51 24.22 8.91 -16.05
N GLY A 52 24.15 10.11 -16.66
CA GLY A 52 24.55 11.36 -16.02
C GLY A 52 26.04 11.50 -15.61
N GLY A 53 26.92 10.62 -16.11
CA GLY A 53 28.34 10.58 -15.75
C GLY A 53 28.84 9.14 -15.61
N LYS A 54 29.44 8.82 -14.46
CA LYS A 54 29.94 7.48 -14.10
C LYS A 54 28.91 6.58 -13.41
N LYS A 55 27.73 7.09 -13.05
CA LYS A 55 26.72 6.30 -12.34
C LYS A 55 26.15 5.21 -13.23
N ILE A 56 25.97 4.03 -12.67
CA ILE A 56 25.42 2.87 -13.35
C ILE A 56 24.07 2.56 -12.73
N TYR A 57 23.06 2.39 -13.57
CA TYR A 57 21.71 2.05 -13.17
C TYR A 57 21.30 0.73 -13.81
N THR A 58 20.47 -0.02 -13.09
CA THR A 58 19.69 -1.11 -13.69
C THR A 58 18.46 -0.55 -14.36
N GLY A 59 18.46 -0.56 -15.69
CA GLY A 59 17.30 -0.24 -16.50
C GLY A 59 16.56 -1.49 -16.98
N ILE A 60 15.37 -1.28 -17.54
CA ILE A 60 14.59 -2.33 -18.22
C ILE A 60 14.45 -1.97 -19.69
N VAL A 61 14.71 -2.94 -20.57
CA VAL A 61 14.52 -2.79 -22.03
C VAL A 61 13.03 -2.68 -22.35
N SER A 62 12.61 -1.56 -22.94
CA SER A 62 11.20 -1.30 -23.27
C SER A 62 10.90 -1.32 -24.77
N GLU A 63 11.88 -1.00 -25.62
CA GLU A 63 11.78 -1.04 -27.08
C GLU A 63 13.13 -1.38 -27.67
N LEU A 64 13.13 -2.11 -28.79
CA LEU A 64 14.30 -2.42 -29.61
C LEU A 64 14.07 -1.82 -31.00
N HIS A 65 15.04 -1.07 -31.52
CA HIS A 65 14.94 -0.42 -32.83
C HIS A 65 16.30 -0.25 -33.53
N ASP A 66 16.25 0.10 -34.81
CA ASP A 66 17.40 0.35 -35.69
C ASP A 66 17.70 1.86 -35.89
N ARG A 67 16.81 2.73 -35.44
CA ARG A 67 16.92 4.19 -35.60
C ARG A 67 18.04 4.81 -34.77
N GLU A 68 19.10 5.29 -35.42
CA GLU A 68 20.18 6.03 -34.79
C GLU A 68 19.73 7.44 -34.35
N PRO A 69 20.07 7.91 -33.14
CA PRO A 69 19.72 9.27 -32.72
C PRO A 69 20.51 10.34 -33.49
N GLU A 70 19.81 11.27 -34.15
CA GLU A 70 20.45 12.34 -34.93
C GLU A 70 21.14 13.41 -34.07
N THR A 71 20.69 13.58 -32.83
CA THR A 71 21.06 14.73 -31.98
C THR A 71 22.13 14.42 -30.93
N PHE A 72 22.45 13.15 -30.70
CA PHE A 72 23.44 12.73 -29.71
C PHE A 72 24.02 11.35 -30.03
N ALA A 73 25.26 11.11 -29.61
CA ALA A 73 25.85 9.78 -29.66
C ALA A 73 25.32 8.92 -28.49
N ALA A 74 24.64 7.82 -28.80
CA ALA A 74 24.14 6.90 -27.79
C ALA A 74 25.30 6.18 -27.08
N LYS A 75 25.24 6.11 -25.75
CA LYS A 75 26.16 5.26 -24.97
C LYS A 75 25.78 3.79 -25.16
N GLU A 76 26.74 2.89 -24.97
CA GLU A 76 26.51 1.46 -25.06
C GLU A 76 25.94 0.87 -23.76
N ILE A 77 25.16 -0.20 -23.91
CA ILE A 77 24.74 -1.07 -22.80
C ILE A 77 25.98 -1.77 -22.24
N ILE A 78 26.14 -1.78 -20.91
CA ILE A 78 27.31 -2.38 -20.25
C ILE A 78 27.15 -3.90 -20.19
N ASN A 79 25.99 -4.38 -19.74
CA ASN A 79 25.72 -5.80 -19.59
C ASN A 79 24.21 -6.09 -19.50
N ILE A 80 23.81 -7.31 -19.86
CA ILE A 80 22.49 -7.87 -19.58
C ILE A 80 22.58 -8.63 -18.25
N LEU A 81 21.59 -8.45 -17.36
CA LEU A 81 21.60 -9.06 -16.02
C LEU A 81 20.81 -10.37 -15.92
N ASP A 82 20.04 -10.71 -16.95
CA ASP A 82 19.08 -11.81 -16.94
C ASP A 82 19.21 -12.67 -18.21
N GLU A 83 19.13 -13.99 -18.06
CA GLU A 83 19.12 -14.92 -19.19
C GLU A 83 17.81 -14.90 -19.99
N LYS A 84 16.72 -14.42 -19.37
CA LYS A 84 15.37 -14.34 -19.95
C LYS A 84 14.67 -13.07 -19.51
N PRO A 85 13.69 -12.56 -20.27
CA PRO A 85 12.84 -11.45 -19.84
C PRO A 85 12.23 -11.73 -18.48
N ILE A 86 12.41 -10.75 -17.58
CA ILE A 86 11.89 -10.88 -16.22
C ILE A 86 10.56 -10.15 -16.05
N LEU A 87 10.27 -9.21 -16.96
CA LEU A 87 9.02 -8.48 -17.03
C LEU A 87 8.26 -8.89 -18.30
N PRO A 88 7.05 -9.47 -18.17
CA PRO A 88 6.20 -9.79 -19.31
C PRO A 88 5.84 -8.55 -20.15
N LYS A 89 5.57 -8.75 -21.43
CA LYS A 89 5.19 -7.68 -22.37
C LYS A 89 3.93 -6.96 -21.89
N GLU A 90 2.95 -7.71 -21.38
CA GLU A 90 1.68 -7.20 -20.86
C GLU A 90 1.91 -6.24 -19.68
N GLN A 91 2.92 -6.50 -18.84
CA GLN A 91 3.32 -5.59 -17.77
C GLN A 91 3.98 -4.31 -18.29
N LEU A 92 4.83 -4.40 -19.32
CA LEU A 92 5.41 -3.23 -19.97
C LEU A 92 4.32 -2.33 -20.57
N GLU A 93 3.37 -2.92 -21.29
CA GLU A 93 2.22 -2.20 -21.87
C GLU A 93 1.34 -1.56 -20.77
N PHE A 94 1.13 -2.29 -19.68
CA PHE A 94 0.43 -1.77 -18.51
C PHE A 94 1.15 -0.57 -17.87
N TRP A 95 2.48 -0.61 -17.71
CA TRP A 95 3.26 0.50 -17.16
C TRP A 95 3.20 1.73 -18.08
N GLN A 96 3.28 1.51 -19.39
CA GLN A 96 3.16 2.57 -20.38
C GLN A 96 1.77 3.21 -20.37
N TRP A 97 0.71 2.40 -20.29
CA TRP A 97 -0.66 2.89 -20.12
C TRP A 97 -0.79 3.71 -18.84
N LEU A 98 -0.25 3.21 -17.71
CA LEU A 98 -0.33 3.88 -16.42
C LEU A 98 0.40 5.24 -16.45
N SER A 99 1.59 5.28 -17.06
CA SER A 99 2.37 6.50 -17.27
C SER A 99 1.59 7.55 -18.06
N ASN A 100 1.05 7.16 -19.21
CA ASN A 100 0.28 8.04 -20.09
C ASN A 100 -1.04 8.48 -19.46
N TYR A 101 -1.75 7.56 -18.81
CA TYR A 101 -3.07 7.86 -18.28
C TYR A 101 -3.00 8.78 -17.05
N TYR A 102 -2.09 8.49 -16.11
CA TYR A 102 -1.94 9.24 -14.85
C TYR A 102 -0.89 10.37 -14.95
N LEU A 103 -0.34 10.64 -16.14
CA LEU A 103 0.70 11.64 -16.37
C LEU A 103 1.88 11.49 -15.40
N SER A 104 2.22 10.24 -15.09
CA SER A 104 3.30 9.85 -14.19
C SER A 104 4.51 9.43 -14.99
N ASN A 105 5.72 9.67 -14.49
CA ASN A 105 6.93 9.25 -15.19
C ASN A 105 7.10 7.73 -15.09
N ILE A 106 7.41 7.06 -16.21
CA ILE A 106 7.55 5.60 -16.26
C ILE A 106 8.65 5.08 -15.32
N GLY A 107 9.70 5.88 -15.10
CA GLY A 107 10.74 5.54 -14.12
C GLY A 107 10.27 5.56 -12.66
N GLU A 108 9.27 6.38 -12.31
CA GLU A 108 8.63 6.32 -10.98
C GLU A 108 7.78 5.06 -10.83
N ILE A 109 7.10 4.65 -11.90
CA ILE A 109 6.34 3.40 -11.95
C ILE A 109 7.29 2.22 -11.76
N TYR A 110 8.40 2.18 -12.49
CA TYR A 110 9.42 1.14 -12.30
C TYR A 110 9.95 1.13 -10.86
N ARG A 111 10.28 2.29 -10.29
CA ARG A 111 10.77 2.38 -8.91
C ARG A 111 9.76 1.85 -7.89
N PHE A 112 8.46 2.06 -8.13
CA PHE A 112 7.35 1.60 -7.30
C PHE A 112 7.06 0.11 -7.48
N ALA A 113 7.08 -0.38 -8.72
CA ALA A 113 6.76 -1.73 -9.13
C ALA A 113 7.81 -2.76 -8.67
N PHE A 114 9.10 -2.40 -8.77
CA PHE A 114 10.19 -3.32 -8.51
C PHE A 114 10.71 -3.26 -7.06
N PRO A 115 10.94 -4.42 -6.40
CA PRO A 115 11.65 -4.48 -5.12
C PRO A 115 13.01 -3.77 -5.18
N SER A 116 13.43 -3.08 -4.11
CA SER A 116 14.71 -2.35 -4.11
C SER A 116 15.90 -3.26 -4.34
N SER A 117 15.88 -4.46 -3.78
CA SER A 117 17.01 -5.40 -3.86
C SER A 117 17.21 -6.02 -5.25
N LEU A 118 16.26 -5.84 -6.18
CA LEU A 118 16.41 -6.26 -7.58
C LEU A 118 16.90 -5.12 -8.49
N LYS A 119 16.95 -3.88 -7.99
CA LYS A 119 17.47 -2.72 -8.71
C LYS A 119 18.94 -2.56 -8.31
N LEU A 120 19.84 -3.21 -9.06
CA LEU A 120 21.27 -2.99 -8.89
C LEU A 120 21.58 -1.55 -9.31
N GLU A 121 21.92 -0.71 -8.35
CA GLU A 121 22.39 0.65 -8.60
C GLU A 121 23.81 0.74 -8.11
N SER A 122 24.67 1.47 -8.82
CA SER A 122 25.99 1.73 -8.29
C SER A 122 25.85 2.55 -7.01
N GLU A 123 26.41 2.03 -5.92
CA GLU A 123 26.59 2.83 -4.72
C GLU A 123 27.79 3.73 -4.93
N THR A 124 27.59 5.00 -4.62
CA THR A 124 28.66 5.99 -4.62
C THR A 124 29.57 5.74 -3.41
N TYR A 125 30.79 5.31 -3.68
CA TYR A 125 31.87 5.18 -2.71
C TYR A 125 32.84 6.36 -2.84
N LEU A 126 33.36 6.80 -1.70
CA LEU A 126 34.51 7.70 -1.66
C LEU A 126 35.75 6.85 -1.44
N LYS A 127 36.84 7.19 -2.13
CA LYS A 127 38.18 6.64 -1.89
C LYS A 127 39.19 7.77 -1.78
N LEU A 128 40.26 7.51 -1.06
CA LEU A 128 41.44 8.39 -1.08
C LEU A 128 42.12 8.27 -2.44
N LYS A 129 42.57 9.41 -2.97
CA LYS A 129 43.43 9.36 -4.15
C LYS A 129 44.79 8.76 -3.78
N PRO A 130 45.37 7.93 -4.65
CA PRO A 130 46.68 7.34 -4.40
C PRO A 130 47.76 8.43 -4.32
N ASN A 131 48.70 8.29 -3.36
CA ASN A 131 49.86 9.16 -3.15
C ASN A 131 49.55 10.63 -2.80
N VAL A 132 48.44 10.88 -2.09
CA VAL A 132 48.13 12.22 -1.58
C VAL A 132 48.74 12.42 -0.19
N GLU A 133 49.52 13.49 -0.01
CA GLU A 133 49.91 13.99 1.31
C GLU A 133 48.78 14.83 1.89
N ILE A 134 48.20 14.38 3.00
CA ILE A 134 47.05 15.03 3.64
C ILE A 134 47.55 15.93 4.77
N ASN A 135 47.32 17.23 4.64
CA ASN A 135 47.58 18.17 5.71
C ASN A 135 46.37 18.30 6.65
N PHE A 136 46.45 17.64 7.80
CA PHE A 136 45.38 17.63 8.81
C PHE A 136 45.13 18.99 9.48
N GLU A 137 46.07 19.94 9.43
CA GLU A 137 45.90 21.27 10.05
C GLU A 137 44.88 22.14 9.30
N ASN A 138 44.63 21.83 8.03
CA ASN A 138 43.70 22.57 7.16
C ASN A 138 42.31 21.93 7.06
N LEU A 139 42.06 20.84 7.79
CA LEU A 139 40.80 20.10 7.74
C LEU A 139 39.87 20.48 8.89
N ASP A 140 38.58 20.59 8.60
CA ASP A 140 37.56 20.65 9.63
C ASP A 140 37.37 19.29 10.33
N VAL A 141 36.68 19.30 11.48
CA VAL A 141 36.48 18.09 12.30
C VAL A 141 35.81 16.94 11.51
N ASN A 142 34.84 17.26 10.66
CA ASN A 142 34.11 16.24 9.88
C ASN A 142 34.96 15.75 8.70
N GLU A 143 35.73 16.63 8.07
CA GLU A 143 36.69 16.31 7.02
C GLU A 143 37.77 15.36 7.54
N MET A 144 38.30 15.63 8.74
CA MET A 144 39.27 14.77 9.40
C MET A 144 38.69 13.38 9.71
N TYR A 145 37.46 13.29 10.26
CA TYR A 145 36.81 12.01 10.50
C TYR A 145 36.60 11.19 9.22
N LEU A 146 36.20 11.85 8.13
CA LEU A 146 35.99 11.17 6.86
C LEU A 146 37.30 10.63 6.27
N ILE A 147 38.38 11.41 6.33
CA ILE A 147 39.71 10.96 5.89
C ILE A 147 40.21 9.79 6.73
N GLN A 148 40.15 9.88 8.05
CA GLN A 148 40.57 8.78 8.95
C GLN A 148 39.79 7.50 8.70
N ALA A 149 38.48 7.62 8.47
CA ALA A 149 37.65 6.47 8.14
C ALA A 149 38.10 5.85 6.79
N LEU A 150 38.42 6.68 5.79
CA LEU A 150 38.90 6.22 4.48
C LEU A 150 40.31 5.62 4.53
N GLU A 151 41.20 6.06 5.43
CA GLU A 151 42.50 5.42 5.64
C GLU A 151 42.34 3.98 6.16
N VAL A 152 41.37 3.74 7.03
CA VAL A 152 41.10 2.41 7.61
C VAL A 152 40.37 1.49 6.63
N ARG A 153 39.31 1.99 5.99
CA ARG A 153 38.40 1.16 5.16
C ARG A 153 38.75 1.16 3.68
N GLN A 154 39.65 2.04 3.22
CA GLN A 154 40.03 2.31 1.82
C GLN A 154 38.89 2.88 0.94
N MET A 155 37.64 2.44 1.16
CA MET A 155 36.43 2.91 0.49
C MET A 155 35.27 2.97 1.48
N ILE A 156 34.45 4.02 1.40
CA ILE A 156 33.26 4.20 2.26
C ILE A 156 32.08 4.73 1.43
N ASN A 157 30.88 4.18 1.63
CA ASN A 157 29.66 4.67 0.98
C ASN A 157 28.95 5.76 1.80
N LEU A 158 27.98 6.45 1.19
CA LEU A 158 27.25 7.54 1.85
C LEU A 158 26.49 7.11 3.12
N ALA A 159 25.94 5.89 3.15
CA ALA A 159 25.18 5.38 4.30
C ALA A 159 26.07 5.16 5.53
N GLU A 160 27.30 4.69 5.33
CA GLU A 160 28.29 4.55 6.39
C GLU A 160 28.74 5.91 6.94
N ILE A 161 28.85 6.93 6.08
CA ILE A 161 29.18 8.31 6.49
C ILE A 161 28.10 8.90 7.38
N GLU A 162 26.82 8.60 7.11
CA GLU A 162 25.70 9.07 7.95
C GLU A 162 25.79 8.59 9.41
N ALA A 163 26.53 7.51 9.69
CA ALA A 163 26.69 7.01 11.05
C ALA A 163 27.53 7.94 11.94
N PHE A 164 28.40 8.77 11.35
CA PHE A 164 29.32 9.64 12.09
C PHE A 164 29.33 11.10 11.64
N ILE A 165 28.75 11.46 10.49
CA ILE A 165 28.58 12.84 10.03
C ILE A 165 27.08 13.19 9.89
N PRO A 166 26.60 14.31 10.45
CA PRO A 166 25.21 14.72 10.31
C PRO A 166 24.81 14.95 8.84
N LYS A 167 23.67 14.40 8.40
CA LYS A 167 23.19 14.46 6.98
C LYS A 167 23.27 15.83 6.30
N LYS A 168 23.08 16.93 7.05
CA LYS A 168 23.12 18.30 6.50
C LYS A 168 24.53 18.74 6.08
N LEU A 169 25.56 18.15 6.67
CA LEU A 169 26.96 18.55 6.50
C LEU A 169 27.73 17.63 5.54
N ILE A 170 27.26 16.39 5.32
CA ILE A 170 27.90 15.38 4.46
C ILE A 170 28.28 15.96 3.09
N VAL A 171 27.33 16.57 2.38
CA VAL A 171 27.59 17.09 1.02
C VAL A 171 28.63 18.20 1.03
N LYS A 172 28.62 19.08 2.04
CA LYS A 172 29.60 20.15 2.19
C LYS A 172 31.00 19.58 2.41
N THR A 173 31.13 18.63 3.35
CA THR A 173 32.38 17.96 3.69
C THR A 173 32.96 17.20 2.50
N ILE A 174 32.13 16.45 1.77
CA ILE A 174 32.56 15.70 0.58
C ILE A 174 33.05 16.67 -0.51
N ASN A 175 32.27 17.71 -0.83
CA ASN A 175 32.67 18.67 -1.87
C ASN A 175 33.98 19.37 -1.51
N SER A 176 34.15 19.79 -0.26
CA SER A 176 35.38 20.40 0.23
C SER A 176 36.61 19.48 0.04
N LEU A 177 36.51 18.21 0.40
CA LEU A 177 37.60 17.23 0.22
C LEU A 177 37.85 16.87 -1.25
N ILE A 178 36.84 16.91 -2.10
CA ILE A 178 36.98 16.77 -3.56
C ILE A 178 37.71 17.99 -4.14
N ASP A 179 37.35 19.20 -3.70
CA ASP A 179 37.98 20.46 -4.12
C ASP A 179 39.45 20.53 -3.70
N LEU A 180 39.76 20.07 -2.48
CA LEU A 180 41.12 19.86 -1.96
C LEU A 180 41.85 18.70 -2.66
N ARG A 181 41.16 17.95 -3.53
CA ARG A 181 41.66 16.80 -4.30
C ARG A 181 42.15 15.62 -3.46
N TYR A 182 41.73 15.51 -2.19
CA TYR A 182 42.13 14.42 -1.31
C TYR A 182 41.37 13.11 -1.57
N ILE A 183 40.11 13.23 -1.97
CA ILE A 183 39.26 12.08 -2.27
C ILE A 183 38.80 12.09 -3.73
N GLU A 184 38.43 10.92 -4.22
CA GLU A 184 37.72 10.75 -5.48
C GLU A 184 36.48 9.86 -5.29
N VAL A 185 35.52 10.05 -6.20
CA VAL A 185 34.28 9.30 -6.22
C VAL A 185 34.43 8.08 -7.11
N ASP A 186 34.14 6.91 -6.54
CA ASP A 186 34.03 5.64 -7.24
C ASP A 186 32.59 5.12 -7.20
N GLU A 187 32.23 4.29 -8.16
CA GLU A 187 30.89 3.72 -8.27
C GLU A 187 31.03 2.20 -8.28
N LYS A 188 30.53 1.52 -7.25
CA LYS A 188 30.56 0.05 -7.16
C LYS A 188 29.17 -0.53 -7.17
N ILE A 189 28.99 -1.59 -7.94
CA ILE A 189 27.76 -2.36 -7.99
C ILE A 189 27.81 -3.38 -6.85
N SER A 190 26.82 -3.37 -5.96
CA SER A 190 26.68 -4.35 -4.88
C SER A 190 25.33 -5.07 -5.01
N GLU A 191 25.38 -6.41 -5.01
CA GLU A 191 24.16 -7.21 -4.85
C GLU A 191 23.65 -7.11 -3.41
N THR A 192 22.47 -6.53 -3.24
CA THR A 192 21.85 -6.31 -1.93
C THR A 192 21.01 -7.51 -1.48
N TYR A 193 20.48 -8.31 -2.41
CA TYR A 193 19.73 -9.52 -2.09
C TYR A 193 20.64 -10.69 -1.68
N LYS A 194 20.37 -11.30 -0.52
CA LYS A 194 20.97 -12.58 -0.11
C LYS A 194 19.87 -13.57 0.25
N ALA A 195 19.92 -14.78 -0.33
CA ALA A 195 19.03 -15.86 0.06
C ALA A 195 19.22 -16.19 1.56
N LYS A 196 18.15 -16.57 2.27
CA LYS A 196 18.29 -16.98 3.67
C LYS A 196 18.85 -18.38 3.71
N GLU A 197 20.11 -18.48 4.07
CA GLU A 197 20.76 -19.75 4.33
C GLU A 197 20.58 -20.10 5.80
N VAL A 198 20.00 -21.26 6.06
CA VAL A 198 19.91 -21.83 7.40
C VAL A 198 20.88 -22.99 7.45
N ALA A 199 21.75 -22.99 8.44
CA ALA A 199 22.67 -24.09 8.69
C ALA A 199 21.93 -25.30 9.26
N TYR A 200 22.11 -26.43 8.60
CA TYR A 200 21.65 -27.73 9.03
C TYR A 200 22.84 -28.65 9.31
N LEU A 201 22.59 -29.63 10.16
CA LEU A 201 23.56 -30.61 10.61
C LEU A 201 23.06 -31.99 10.18
N LYS A 202 23.94 -32.81 9.60
CA LYS A 202 23.70 -34.23 9.35
C LYS A 202 24.90 -35.04 9.84
N VAL A 203 24.66 -36.27 10.28
CA VAL A 203 25.74 -37.23 10.49
C VAL A 203 26.30 -37.63 9.13
N ASN A 204 27.62 -37.67 9.02
CA ASN A 204 28.28 -38.04 7.77
C ASN A 204 27.91 -39.49 7.38
N LYS A 205 27.59 -39.72 6.10
CA LYS A 205 27.13 -41.02 5.59
C LYS A 205 28.15 -42.14 5.83
N ASP A 206 29.44 -41.81 5.86
CA ASP A 206 30.51 -42.78 6.12
C ASP A 206 30.56 -43.25 7.57
N VAL A 207 30.06 -42.44 8.51
CA VAL A 207 29.93 -42.78 9.94
C VAL A 207 28.74 -43.70 10.19
N LEU A 208 27.72 -43.64 9.33
CA LEU A 208 26.50 -44.46 9.43
C LEU A 208 26.66 -45.88 8.89
N ARG A 209 27.84 -46.24 8.35
CA ARG A 209 28.12 -47.63 7.94
C ARG A 209 28.36 -48.51 9.17
N ASP A 210 27.81 -49.72 9.18
CA ASP A 210 27.72 -50.62 10.35
C ASP A 210 29.04 -50.86 11.12
N ASN A 211 30.20 -50.70 10.47
CA ASN A 211 31.51 -50.91 11.10
C ASN A 211 32.11 -49.67 11.77
N PHE A 212 31.62 -48.45 11.50
CA PHE A 212 32.24 -47.19 11.97
C PHE A 212 31.56 -46.59 13.21
N LEU A 213 30.27 -46.86 13.41
CA LEU A 213 29.51 -46.34 14.55
C LEU A 213 30.09 -46.74 15.93
N PRO A 214 30.52 -48.00 16.16
CA PRO A 214 31.12 -48.40 17.42
C PRO A 214 32.47 -47.70 17.70
N GLU A 215 33.24 -47.42 16.65
CA GLU A 215 34.54 -46.73 16.76
C GLU A 215 34.36 -45.25 17.10
N VAL A 216 33.38 -44.59 16.48
CA VAL A 216 33.03 -43.20 16.80
C VAL A 216 32.55 -43.07 18.24
N LEU A 217 31.67 -43.96 18.71
CA LEU A 217 31.20 -43.97 20.11
C LEU A 217 32.34 -44.21 21.10
N LYS A 218 33.32 -45.08 20.77
CA LYS A 218 34.53 -45.26 21.58
C LYS A 218 35.41 -44.02 21.62
N SER A 219 35.60 -43.34 20.48
CA SER A 219 36.42 -42.12 20.39
C SER A 219 35.83 -40.95 21.20
N LEU A 220 34.50 -40.95 21.40
CA LEU A 220 33.77 -39.92 22.13
C LEU A 220 33.57 -40.25 23.62
N ASN A 221 34.04 -41.41 24.12
CA ASN A 221 33.86 -41.79 25.54
C ASN A 221 34.51 -40.81 26.52
N ASN A 222 35.63 -40.19 26.15
CA ASN A 222 36.31 -39.18 26.98
C ASN A 222 35.71 -37.76 26.82
N ALA A 223 34.67 -37.60 26.00
CA ALA A 223 34.03 -36.33 25.70
C ALA A 223 32.50 -36.45 25.80
N PRO A 224 31.94 -36.57 27.02
CA PRO A 224 30.53 -36.91 27.24
C PRO A 224 29.58 -35.94 26.54
N LYS A 225 29.84 -34.62 26.61
CA LYS A 225 29.01 -33.62 25.93
C LYS A 225 29.07 -33.68 24.38
N GLN A 226 30.19 -34.13 23.80
CA GLN A 226 30.27 -34.35 22.34
C GLN A 226 29.49 -35.60 21.95
N LYS A 227 29.52 -36.64 22.80
CA LYS A 227 28.76 -37.88 22.61
C LYS A 227 27.26 -37.64 22.70
N ASP A 228 26.81 -36.87 23.70
CA ASP A 228 25.40 -36.52 23.87
C ASP A 228 24.87 -35.70 22.69
N LEU A 229 25.67 -34.75 22.20
CA LEU A 229 25.34 -33.95 21.01
C LEU A 229 25.23 -34.82 19.75
N PHE A 230 26.17 -35.76 19.56
CA PHE A 230 26.12 -36.70 18.46
C PHE A 230 24.88 -37.60 18.52
N LEU A 231 24.54 -38.14 19.69
CA LEU A 231 23.36 -38.99 19.90
C LEU A 231 22.05 -38.23 19.67
N LEU A 232 21.96 -36.96 20.08
CA LEU A 232 20.80 -36.11 19.83
C LEU A 232 20.57 -35.86 18.33
N ILE A 233 21.63 -35.58 17.58
CA ILE A 233 21.54 -35.36 16.13
C ILE A 233 21.17 -36.68 15.43
N LEU A 234 21.76 -37.81 15.86
CA LEU A 234 21.48 -39.13 15.30
C LEU A 234 20.03 -39.57 15.56
N SER A 235 19.50 -39.38 16.77
CA SER A 235 18.11 -39.76 17.10
C SER A 235 17.10 -38.97 16.28
N LYS A 236 17.33 -37.68 16.10
CA LYS A 236 16.46 -36.82 15.29
C LYS A 236 16.52 -37.16 13.80
N GLN A 237 17.68 -37.55 13.30
CA GLN A 237 17.83 -38.01 11.93
C GLN A 237 17.15 -39.37 11.69
N GLN A 238 17.05 -40.23 12.71
CA GLN A 238 16.31 -41.50 12.65
C GLN A 238 14.79 -41.35 12.81
N GLU A 239 14.30 -40.36 13.55
CA GLU A 239 12.87 -40.08 13.69
C GLU A 239 12.23 -39.61 12.37
N ASN A 240 12.99 -38.95 11.48
CA ASN A 240 12.57 -38.57 10.13
C ASN A 240 13.81 -38.38 9.24
N GLU A 241 14.09 -39.32 8.33
CA GLU A 241 15.23 -39.22 7.39
C GLU A 241 15.16 -37.97 6.48
N ASP A 242 13.96 -37.46 6.20
CA ASP A 242 13.73 -36.33 5.29
C ASP A 242 13.78 -34.94 5.97
N ILE A 243 13.82 -34.85 7.30
CA ILE A 243 13.80 -33.56 8.01
C ILE A 243 15.20 -33.26 8.58
N PRO A 244 15.95 -32.32 7.98
CA PRO A 244 17.30 -32.02 8.44
C PRO A 244 17.32 -31.27 9.78
N VAL A 245 18.31 -31.58 10.63
CA VAL A 245 18.43 -31.01 11.99
C VAL A 245 19.00 -29.59 11.91
N LYS A 246 18.23 -28.57 12.36
CA LYS A 246 18.70 -27.17 12.34
C LYS A 246 19.79 -26.94 13.39
N LYS A 247 20.82 -26.18 13.02
CA LYS A 247 21.88 -25.77 13.95
C LYS A 247 21.36 -24.95 15.14
N SER A 248 20.35 -24.09 14.95
CA SER A 248 19.78 -23.30 16.06
C SER A 248 19.05 -24.16 17.10
N PHE A 249 18.40 -25.23 16.67
CA PHE A 249 17.65 -26.14 17.54
C PHE A 249 18.57 -26.80 18.59
N VAL A 250 19.78 -27.20 18.17
CA VAL A 250 20.80 -27.78 19.04
C VAL A 250 21.21 -26.85 20.19
N PHE A 251 21.20 -25.54 19.96
CA PHE A 251 21.57 -24.54 20.97
C PHE A 251 20.39 -24.08 21.83
N GLU A 252 19.16 -24.15 21.30
CA GLU A 252 17.93 -23.80 22.02
C GLU A 252 17.55 -24.83 23.09
N GLU A 253 17.85 -26.12 22.90
CA GLU A 253 17.67 -27.17 23.93
C GLU A 253 18.70 -27.08 25.09
N GLY A 254 19.56 -26.05 25.09
CA GLY A 254 20.17 -25.51 26.31
C GLY A 254 21.42 -26.21 26.88
N ASN A 255 21.91 -27.30 26.29
CA ASN A 255 23.01 -28.09 26.88
C ASN A 255 24.33 -28.13 26.08
N PHE A 256 24.38 -27.51 24.89
CA PHE A 256 25.54 -27.63 23.99
C PHE A 256 26.15 -26.28 23.59
N SER A 257 27.47 -26.24 23.39
CA SER A 257 28.23 -25.04 23.02
C SER A 257 28.80 -25.12 21.60
N HIS A 258 29.03 -23.97 20.97
CA HIS A 258 29.62 -23.90 19.61
C HIS A 258 30.95 -24.66 19.50
N SER A 259 31.74 -24.71 20.58
CA SER A 259 33.00 -25.46 20.63
C SER A 259 32.84 -26.98 20.48
N GLN A 260 31.74 -27.54 21.01
CA GLN A 260 31.46 -28.98 20.93
C GLN A 260 31.02 -29.37 19.52
N LEU A 261 30.16 -28.55 18.91
CA LEU A 261 29.73 -28.73 17.53
C LEU A 261 30.92 -28.61 16.57
N LYS A 262 31.77 -27.58 16.75
CA LYS A 262 32.96 -27.40 15.93
C LYS A 262 33.92 -28.59 16.02
N ALA A 263 34.14 -29.13 17.22
CA ALA A 263 34.98 -30.32 17.39
C ALA A 263 34.45 -31.57 16.68
N LEU A 264 33.13 -31.74 16.58
CA LEU A 264 32.52 -32.85 15.83
C LEU A 264 32.59 -32.65 14.31
N ILE A 265 32.51 -31.38 13.84
CA ILE A 265 32.72 -31.01 12.44
C ILE A 265 34.18 -31.21 12.03
N ASP A 266 35.14 -30.73 12.85
CA ASP A 266 36.58 -30.87 12.59
C ASP A 266 37.02 -32.35 12.58
N LYS A 267 36.35 -33.22 13.35
CA LYS A 267 36.54 -34.68 13.35
C LYS A 267 35.86 -35.39 12.17
N GLY A 268 35.12 -34.68 11.32
CA GLY A 268 34.40 -35.25 10.16
C GLY A 268 33.18 -36.12 10.53
N ILE A 269 32.73 -36.08 11.79
CA ILE A 269 31.60 -36.88 12.29
C ILE A 269 30.26 -36.25 11.88
N ILE A 270 30.19 -34.92 11.92
CA ILE A 270 29.02 -34.13 11.54
C ILE A 270 29.39 -33.23 10.36
N GLU A 271 28.51 -33.15 9.37
CA GLU A 271 28.63 -32.21 8.26
C GLU A 271 27.64 -31.06 8.47
N GLU A 272 28.15 -29.83 8.47
CA GLU A 272 27.34 -28.61 8.40
C GLU A 272 27.14 -28.25 6.93
N TYR A 273 25.88 -28.10 6.52
CA TYR A 273 25.53 -27.65 5.18
C TYR A 273 24.43 -26.59 5.24
N LEU A 274 24.44 -25.70 4.25
CA LEU A 274 23.50 -24.59 4.17
C LEU A 274 22.35 -24.99 3.24
N LEU A 275 21.13 -24.92 3.74
CA LEU A 275 19.94 -24.99 2.88
C LEU A 275 19.33 -23.60 2.77
N GLN A 276 18.98 -23.23 1.54
CA GLN A 276 18.15 -22.06 1.32
C GLN A 276 16.76 -22.36 1.89
N LYS A 277 16.35 -21.58 2.88
CA LYS A 277 15.01 -21.67 3.44
C LYS A 277 14.22 -20.45 3.04
N ASP A 278 13.03 -20.69 2.51
CA ASP A 278 12.03 -19.66 2.26
C ASP A 278 11.69 -18.90 3.55
N ARG A 279 11.62 -17.57 3.45
CA ARG A 279 11.21 -16.72 4.59
C ARG A 279 9.69 -16.73 4.75
N LEU A 280 8.96 -17.11 3.70
CA LEU A 280 7.51 -17.23 3.70
C LEU A 280 7.06 -18.44 4.54
N LYS A 281 6.07 -18.21 5.40
CA LYS A 281 5.38 -19.29 6.10
C LYS A 281 4.30 -19.84 5.17
N SER A 282 4.27 -21.15 4.98
CA SER A 282 3.20 -21.83 4.25
C SER A 282 2.44 -22.75 5.20
N TYR A 283 1.14 -22.89 4.97
CA TYR A 283 0.32 -23.87 5.67
C TYR A 283 0.59 -25.27 5.10
N GLU A 284 0.80 -26.26 5.98
CA GLU A 284 1.11 -27.66 5.63
C GLU A 284 0.04 -28.66 6.15
N GLY A 285 -1.16 -28.17 6.51
CA GLY A 285 -2.26 -29.01 7.00
C GLY A 285 -3.11 -29.66 5.90
N LYS A 286 -4.16 -30.39 6.31
CA LYS A 286 -5.10 -31.07 5.39
C LYS A 286 -6.02 -30.06 4.69
N THR A 287 -6.27 -30.29 3.41
CA THR A 287 -7.19 -29.52 2.58
C THR A 287 -8.65 -29.81 2.95
N GLU A 288 -9.47 -28.77 3.06
CA GLU A 288 -10.93 -28.86 3.23
C GLU A 288 -11.62 -28.44 1.91
N ASP A 289 -12.71 -29.13 1.55
CA ASP A 289 -13.54 -28.79 0.40
C ASP A 289 -14.45 -27.58 0.66
N LEU A 290 -14.83 -26.87 -0.40
CA LEU A 290 -15.70 -25.71 -0.31
C LEU A 290 -17.16 -26.10 -0.04
N GLU A 291 -17.86 -25.28 0.74
CA GLU A 291 -19.30 -25.40 0.95
C GLU A 291 -20.08 -25.20 -0.36
N ALA A 292 -21.18 -25.93 -0.51
CA ALA A 292 -22.06 -25.80 -1.67
C ALA A 292 -22.72 -24.41 -1.74
N LEU A 293 -22.80 -23.85 -2.96
CA LEU A 293 -23.49 -22.60 -3.23
C LEU A 293 -25.01 -22.73 -3.03
N THR A 294 -25.63 -21.70 -2.46
CA THR A 294 -27.10 -21.54 -2.40
C THR A 294 -27.71 -21.31 -3.79
N GLU A 295 -29.02 -21.53 -3.95
CA GLU A 295 -29.70 -21.32 -5.25
C GLU A 295 -29.54 -19.89 -5.79
N LEU A 296 -29.58 -18.86 -4.93
CA LEU A 296 -29.34 -17.47 -5.34
C LEU A 296 -27.89 -17.24 -5.80
N GLN A 297 -26.93 -17.89 -5.14
CA GLN A 297 -25.53 -17.84 -5.55
C GLN A 297 -25.31 -18.58 -6.87
N LYS A 298 -26.02 -19.68 -7.14
CA LYS A 298 -25.94 -20.38 -8.43
C LYS A 298 -26.45 -19.52 -9.58
N ILE A 299 -27.54 -18.77 -9.37
CA ILE A 299 -28.03 -17.79 -10.36
C ILE A 299 -26.97 -16.71 -10.60
N ALA A 300 -26.44 -16.11 -9.54
CA ALA A 300 -25.39 -15.11 -9.66
C ALA A 300 -24.11 -15.66 -10.34
N LYS A 301 -23.74 -16.92 -10.06
CA LYS A 301 -22.65 -17.62 -10.76
C LYS A 301 -22.92 -17.67 -12.27
N SER A 302 -24.12 -18.10 -12.67
CA SER A 302 -24.50 -18.15 -14.09
C SER A 302 -24.48 -16.76 -14.75
N GLU A 303 -24.88 -15.71 -14.05
CA GLU A 303 -24.81 -14.33 -14.57
C GLU A 303 -23.36 -13.85 -14.72
N ILE A 304 -22.48 -14.21 -13.78
CA ILE A 304 -21.04 -13.94 -13.86
C ILE A 304 -20.44 -14.66 -15.07
N ASP A 305 -20.77 -15.93 -15.27
CA ASP A 305 -20.25 -16.73 -16.37
C ASP A 305 -20.69 -16.18 -17.73
N GLN A 306 -21.96 -15.85 -17.88
CA GLN A 306 -22.47 -15.17 -19.08
C GLN A 306 -21.79 -13.82 -19.33
N ALA A 307 -21.45 -13.07 -18.27
CA ALA A 307 -20.73 -11.81 -18.43
C ALA A 307 -19.32 -12.05 -18.97
N PHE A 308 -18.61 -13.04 -18.44
CA PHE A 308 -17.26 -13.40 -18.89
C PHE A 308 -17.24 -13.95 -20.30
N GLU A 309 -18.22 -14.76 -20.70
CA GLU A 309 -18.38 -15.22 -22.10
C GLU A 309 -18.58 -14.06 -23.08
N ASN A 310 -19.15 -12.94 -22.62
CA ASN A 310 -19.36 -11.73 -23.40
C ASN A 310 -18.22 -10.69 -23.23
N ASP A 311 -17.05 -11.09 -22.71
CA ASP A 311 -15.89 -10.22 -22.44
C ASP A 311 -16.22 -9.01 -21.55
N LYS A 312 -17.18 -9.16 -20.63
CA LYS A 312 -17.60 -8.11 -19.68
C LYS A 312 -17.15 -8.42 -18.26
N ASN A 313 -16.44 -7.46 -17.68
CA ASN A 313 -16.15 -7.44 -16.25
C ASN A 313 -17.44 -7.29 -15.42
N VAL A 314 -17.43 -7.79 -14.18
CA VAL A 314 -18.61 -7.85 -13.32
C VAL A 314 -18.50 -6.89 -12.14
N LEU A 315 -19.58 -6.18 -11.86
CA LEU A 315 -19.83 -5.54 -10.56
C LEU A 315 -20.73 -6.47 -9.74
N LEU A 316 -20.13 -7.16 -8.76
CA LEU A 316 -20.85 -8.00 -7.82
C LEU A 316 -21.30 -7.14 -6.63
N HIS A 317 -22.54 -6.69 -6.70
CA HIS A 317 -23.18 -5.95 -5.63
C HIS A 317 -23.97 -6.91 -4.76
N GLY A 318 -23.49 -7.16 -3.55
CA GLY A 318 -24.23 -8.00 -2.61
C GLY A 318 -24.29 -7.38 -1.25
N VAL A 319 -25.47 -7.35 -0.64
CA VAL A 319 -25.64 -6.84 0.73
C VAL A 319 -24.63 -7.50 1.69
N THR A 320 -24.32 -6.85 2.80
CA THR A 320 -23.44 -7.44 3.82
C THR A 320 -23.96 -8.82 4.23
N ALA A 321 -23.05 -9.79 4.39
CA ALA A 321 -23.39 -11.20 4.62
C ALA A 321 -24.14 -11.93 3.49
N SER A 322 -24.20 -11.43 2.25
CA SER A 322 -24.83 -12.12 1.09
C SER A 322 -24.06 -13.33 0.54
N GLY A 323 -22.86 -13.61 1.06
CA GLY A 323 -22.03 -14.73 0.59
C GLY A 323 -21.23 -14.44 -0.69
N LYS A 324 -20.86 -13.19 -0.97
CA LYS A 324 -19.93 -12.81 -2.08
C LYS A 324 -18.64 -13.61 -2.05
N THR A 325 -18.11 -13.84 -0.85
CA THR A 325 -16.91 -14.62 -0.59
C THR A 325 -16.98 -16.03 -1.19
N HIS A 326 -18.10 -16.73 -1.08
CA HIS A 326 -18.25 -18.07 -1.65
C HIS A 326 -18.19 -18.04 -3.17
N LEU A 327 -18.77 -17.02 -3.81
CA LEU A 327 -18.66 -16.82 -5.26
C LEU A 327 -17.21 -16.51 -5.69
N TYR A 328 -16.46 -15.76 -4.88
CA TYR A 328 -15.03 -15.55 -5.15
C TYR A 328 -14.27 -16.88 -5.11
N LEU A 329 -14.48 -17.69 -4.07
CA LEU A 329 -13.78 -18.98 -3.92
C LEU A 329 -14.09 -19.95 -5.07
N ASP A 330 -15.35 -20.00 -5.51
CA ASP A 330 -15.78 -20.79 -6.66
C ASP A 330 -15.12 -20.30 -7.97
N LYS A 331 -15.12 -18.98 -8.24
CA LYS A 331 -14.47 -18.44 -9.44
C LYS A 331 -12.95 -18.54 -9.43
N ILE A 332 -12.34 -18.49 -8.24
CA ILE A 332 -10.91 -18.76 -8.06
C ILE A 332 -10.61 -20.20 -8.46
N GLU A 333 -11.45 -21.16 -8.06
CA GLU A 333 -11.28 -22.57 -8.39
C GLU A 333 -11.44 -22.83 -9.89
N ASP A 334 -12.48 -22.28 -10.53
CA ASP A 334 -12.67 -22.37 -11.99
C ASP A 334 -11.40 -21.89 -12.74
N CYS A 335 -10.85 -20.74 -12.34
CA CYS A 335 -9.66 -20.15 -12.97
C CYS A 335 -8.37 -20.98 -12.75
N ILE A 336 -8.21 -21.60 -11.58
CA ILE A 336 -7.06 -22.46 -11.27
C ILE A 336 -7.16 -23.79 -12.01
N ASN A 337 -8.36 -24.33 -12.17
CA ASN A 337 -8.60 -25.53 -12.96
C ASN A 337 -8.23 -25.31 -14.44
N ASP A 338 -8.40 -24.09 -14.95
CA ASP A 338 -7.90 -23.66 -16.26
C ASP A 338 -6.36 -23.44 -16.31
N GLY A 339 -5.65 -23.67 -15.20
CA GLY A 339 -4.20 -23.52 -15.08
C GLY A 339 -3.71 -22.07 -14.96
N LYS A 340 -4.62 -21.09 -14.84
CA LYS A 340 -4.32 -19.66 -14.79
C LYS A 340 -4.06 -19.17 -13.35
N ASN A 341 -3.49 -17.97 -13.23
CA ASN A 341 -3.28 -17.30 -11.94
C ASN A 341 -4.45 -16.41 -11.56
N VAL A 342 -4.66 -16.28 -10.24
CA VAL A 342 -5.66 -15.37 -9.66
C VAL A 342 -4.96 -14.31 -8.82
N LEU A 343 -5.31 -13.05 -9.05
CA LEU A 343 -4.97 -11.92 -8.18
C LEU A 343 -6.19 -11.51 -7.36
N PHE A 344 -6.11 -11.62 -6.04
CA PHE A 344 -7.14 -11.19 -5.12
C PHE A 344 -6.68 -9.93 -4.36
N LEU A 345 -7.26 -8.78 -4.71
CA LEU A 345 -6.98 -7.49 -4.10
C LEU A 345 -7.90 -7.21 -2.91
N LEU A 346 -7.27 -6.82 -1.81
CA LEU A 346 -7.92 -6.35 -0.59
C LEU A 346 -7.43 -4.93 -0.25
N PRO A 347 -8.25 -4.09 0.39
CA PRO A 347 -7.81 -2.76 0.84
C PRO A 347 -6.62 -2.85 1.81
N GLU A 348 -6.71 -3.77 2.78
CA GLU A 348 -5.63 -4.10 3.72
C GLU A 348 -5.71 -5.59 4.11
N ILE A 349 -4.57 -6.27 4.15
CA ILE A 349 -4.53 -7.75 4.35
C ILE A 349 -4.94 -8.18 5.76
N SER A 350 -4.83 -7.31 6.76
CA SER A 350 -5.21 -7.66 8.15
C SER A 350 -6.71 -7.88 8.36
N LEU A 351 -7.54 -7.52 7.38
CA LEU A 351 -8.98 -7.38 7.56
C LEU A 351 -9.77 -8.61 7.08
N THR A 352 -9.13 -9.75 6.77
CA THR A 352 -9.88 -10.89 6.18
C THR A 352 -9.32 -12.26 6.56
N LYS A 353 -9.07 -12.47 7.88
CA LYS A 353 -8.51 -13.72 8.41
C LYS A 353 -9.28 -14.98 7.97
N GLN A 354 -10.62 -14.93 7.95
CA GLN A 354 -11.44 -16.10 7.61
C GLN A 354 -11.23 -16.59 6.18
N ILE A 355 -11.21 -15.68 5.19
CA ILE A 355 -10.99 -16.07 3.78
C ILE A 355 -9.55 -16.52 3.58
N ILE A 356 -8.60 -15.83 4.20
CA ILE A 356 -7.18 -16.17 4.14
C ILE A 356 -6.96 -17.59 4.69
N GLN A 357 -7.48 -17.90 5.87
CA GLN A 357 -7.37 -19.23 6.47
C GLN A 357 -8.00 -20.32 5.58
N ARG A 358 -9.15 -20.04 4.96
CA ARG A 358 -9.80 -20.98 4.02
C ARG A 358 -8.94 -21.22 2.78
N LEU A 359 -8.37 -20.16 2.20
CA LEU A 359 -7.47 -20.26 1.06
C LEU A 359 -6.14 -20.93 1.43
N GLU A 360 -5.60 -20.67 2.62
CA GLU A 360 -4.39 -21.30 3.14
C GLU A 360 -4.57 -22.81 3.31
N LYS A 361 -5.71 -23.23 3.88
CA LYS A 361 -6.05 -24.66 4.01
C LYS A 361 -6.12 -25.37 2.66
N LYS A 362 -6.71 -24.73 1.64
CA LYS A 362 -6.91 -25.37 0.32
C LYS A 362 -5.67 -25.31 -0.58
N TYR A 363 -5.01 -24.16 -0.68
CA TYR A 363 -3.94 -23.93 -1.65
C TYR A 363 -2.53 -24.01 -1.07
N GLY A 364 -2.36 -24.00 0.25
CA GLY A 364 -1.08 -24.23 0.93
C GLY A 364 0.08 -23.42 0.34
N LYS A 365 1.05 -24.12 -0.27
CA LYS A 365 2.26 -23.53 -0.89
C LYS A 365 1.99 -22.74 -2.17
N SER A 366 0.85 -22.97 -2.83
CA SER A 366 0.43 -22.26 -4.05
C SER A 366 -0.26 -20.92 -3.76
N LEU A 367 -0.46 -20.57 -2.48
CA LEU A 367 -0.97 -19.28 -2.04
C LEU A 367 0.19 -18.34 -1.69
N GLY A 368 0.12 -17.10 -2.14
CA GLY A 368 1.08 -16.05 -1.81
C GLY A 368 0.43 -14.79 -1.26
N PHE A 369 1.20 -14.00 -0.52
CA PHE A 369 0.77 -12.71 0.02
C PHE A 369 1.69 -11.59 -0.46
N TYR A 370 1.13 -10.42 -0.79
CA TYR A 370 1.93 -9.25 -1.17
C TYR A 370 1.38 -7.94 -0.58
N HIS A 371 2.06 -7.42 0.44
CA HIS A 371 1.66 -6.20 1.15
C HIS A 371 2.84 -5.33 1.61
N THR A 372 2.53 -4.10 2.00
CA THR A 372 3.51 -3.10 2.44
C THR A 372 4.29 -3.50 3.67
N LYS A 373 3.72 -4.31 4.58
CA LYS A 373 4.44 -4.82 5.77
C LYS A 373 5.51 -5.88 5.47
N LEU A 374 5.58 -6.43 4.25
CA LEU A 374 6.66 -7.34 3.86
C LEU A 374 7.99 -6.59 3.75
N THR A 375 9.05 -7.21 4.23
CA THR A 375 10.43 -6.78 4.02
C THR A 375 10.79 -6.86 2.54
N ASP A 376 11.81 -6.11 2.13
CA ASP A 376 12.20 -6.08 0.72
C ASP A 376 12.66 -7.47 0.21
N PHE A 377 13.34 -8.26 1.05
CA PHE A 377 13.73 -9.62 0.72
C PHE A 377 12.53 -10.57 0.54
N GLU A 378 11.51 -10.48 1.38
CA GLU A 378 10.27 -11.26 1.21
C GLU A 378 9.53 -10.86 -0.07
N ARG A 379 9.53 -9.56 -0.42
CA ARG A 379 8.96 -9.10 -1.70
C ARG A 379 9.70 -9.69 -2.90
N VAL A 380 11.03 -9.78 -2.85
CA VAL A 380 11.81 -10.44 -3.90
C VAL A 380 11.45 -11.92 -4.04
N GLU A 381 11.27 -12.64 -2.94
CA GLU A 381 10.88 -14.05 -2.95
C GLU A 381 9.51 -14.24 -3.60
N VAL A 382 8.49 -13.48 -3.17
CA VAL A 382 7.15 -13.54 -3.78
C VAL A 382 7.20 -13.15 -5.27
N TRP A 383 7.97 -12.13 -5.62
CA TRP A 383 8.14 -11.68 -6.99
C TRP A 383 8.72 -12.79 -7.89
N ARG A 384 9.78 -13.49 -7.42
CA ARG A 384 10.39 -14.62 -8.13
C ARG A 384 9.43 -15.79 -8.28
N LYS A 385 8.70 -16.14 -7.21
CA LYS A 385 7.71 -17.22 -7.24
C LYS A 385 6.56 -16.98 -8.20
N ILE A 386 6.07 -15.73 -8.29
CA ILE A 386 5.05 -15.36 -9.28
C ILE A 386 5.60 -15.46 -10.69
N ARG A 387 6.82 -14.96 -10.93
CA ARG A 387 7.49 -15.09 -12.25
C ARG A 387 7.64 -16.56 -12.66
N ASN A 388 8.01 -17.42 -11.72
CA ASN A 388 8.18 -18.87 -11.94
C ASN A 388 6.84 -19.64 -11.94
N ASN A 389 5.71 -18.96 -11.78
CA ASN A 389 4.36 -19.55 -11.73
C ASN A 389 4.16 -20.60 -10.60
N GLU A 390 4.91 -20.45 -9.49
CA GLU A 390 4.81 -21.29 -8.29
C GLU A 390 3.60 -20.90 -7.42
N ILE A 391 3.25 -19.61 -7.40
CA ILE A 391 2.06 -19.10 -6.71
C ILE A 391 0.92 -19.01 -7.72
N LYS A 392 -0.17 -19.74 -7.47
CA LYS A 392 -1.39 -19.73 -8.30
C LYS A 392 -2.40 -18.69 -7.85
N VAL A 393 -2.50 -18.46 -6.54
CA VAL A 393 -3.38 -17.46 -5.95
C VAL A 393 -2.53 -16.46 -5.19
N LEU A 394 -2.60 -15.20 -5.57
CA LEU A 394 -1.93 -14.13 -4.86
C LEU A 394 -2.94 -13.22 -4.18
N ILE A 395 -2.87 -13.12 -2.86
CA ILE A 395 -3.62 -12.14 -2.07
C ILE A 395 -2.73 -10.92 -1.86
N GLY A 396 -3.20 -9.74 -2.28
CA GLY A 396 -2.38 -8.54 -2.27
C GLY A 396 -3.15 -7.27 -1.99
N THR A 397 -2.41 -6.20 -1.70
CA THR A 397 -2.95 -4.84 -1.82
C THR A 397 -2.64 -4.28 -3.21
N ARG A 398 -2.95 -3.00 -3.44
CA ARG A 398 -2.71 -2.30 -4.73
C ARG A 398 -1.34 -2.53 -5.39
N ASN A 399 -0.27 -2.77 -4.62
CA ASN A 399 1.07 -2.97 -5.16
C ASN A 399 1.22 -4.32 -5.90
N ALA A 400 0.32 -5.27 -5.66
CA ALA A 400 0.36 -6.59 -6.28
C ALA A 400 0.04 -6.55 -7.79
N LEU A 401 -0.58 -5.47 -8.29
CA LEU A 401 -0.86 -5.26 -9.71
C LEU A 401 0.41 -5.23 -10.58
N PHE A 402 1.56 -4.92 -9.99
CA PHE A 402 2.83 -4.75 -10.70
C PHE A 402 3.68 -6.04 -10.75
N LEU A 403 3.15 -7.15 -10.24
CA LEU A 403 3.89 -8.41 -10.22
C LEU A 403 3.87 -9.09 -11.60
N PRO A 404 4.95 -9.81 -11.96
CA PRO A 404 5.15 -10.38 -13.29
C PRO A 404 4.35 -11.67 -13.47
N PHE A 405 3.01 -11.58 -13.50
CA PHE A 405 2.17 -12.73 -13.78
C PHE A 405 2.45 -13.28 -15.18
N GLN A 406 2.56 -14.60 -15.30
CA GLN A 406 2.76 -15.25 -16.61
C GLN A 406 1.42 -15.50 -17.31
N ASN A 407 0.39 -15.87 -16.55
CA ASN A 407 -0.91 -16.27 -17.10
C ASN A 407 -2.06 -15.87 -16.17
N LEU A 408 -2.19 -14.57 -15.90
CA LEU A 408 -3.28 -14.02 -15.09
C LEU A 408 -4.63 -14.27 -15.77
N GLY A 409 -5.56 -14.95 -15.09
CA GLY A 409 -6.89 -15.27 -15.63
C GLY A 409 -8.03 -14.56 -14.92
N LEU A 410 -7.86 -14.21 -13.64
CA LEU A 410 -8.91 -13.57 -12.84
C LEU A 410 -8.30 -12.54 -11.89
N ILE A 411 -8.91 -11.35 -11.83
CA ILE A 411 -8.64 -10.35 -10.80
C ILE A 411 -9.92 -10.11 -10.00
N ILE A 412 -9.84 -10.28 -8.69
CA ILE A 412 -10.94 -9.97 -7.78
C ILE A 412 -10.54 -8.73 -6.97
N VAL A 413 -11.39 -7.72 -6.93
CA VAL A 413 -11.19 -6.53 -6.10
C VAL A 413 -12.30 -6.49 -5.06
N ASP A 414 -12.00 -6.89 -3.83
CA ASP A 414 -12.98 -6.79 -2.75
C ASP A 414 -13.03 -5.38 -2.19
N GLU A 415 -14.20 -5.01 -1.67
CA GLU A 415 -14.51 -3.67 -1.17
C GLU A 415 -14.03 -2.57 -2.14
N GLU A 416 -14.39 -2.69 -3.43
CA GLU A 416 -13.88 -1.84 -4.53
C GLU A 416 -14.02 -0.33 -4.30
N HIS A 417 -14.98 0.05 -3.46
CA HIS A 417 -15.28 1.43 -3.10
C HIS A 417 -14.24 2.03 -2.12
N ASP A 418 -13.37 1.22 -1.51
CA ASP A 418 -12.42 1.66 -0.49
C ASP A 418 -11.35 2.60 -1.05
N PHE A 419 -11.11 3.70 -0.33
CA PHE A 419 -10.15 4.72 -0.71
C PHE A 419 -8.68 4.24 -0.65
N ALA A 420 -8.38 3.14 0.04
CA ALA A 420 -7.04 2.54 0.09
C ALA A 420 -6.48 2.23 -1.32
N TYR A 421 -7.36 1.99 -2.29
CA TYR A 421 -7.02 1.78 -3.70
C TYR A 421 -6.58 3.06 -4.44
N ARG A 422 -6.70 4.26 -3.84
CA ARG A 422 -6.28 5.55 -4.42
C ARG A 422 -5.21 6.25 -3.56
N PRO A 423 -3.93 5.85 -3.64
CA PRO A 423 -2.84 6.56 -2.96
C PRO A 423 -2.76 8.04 -3.33
N ARG A 424 -2.56 8.89 -2.32
CA ARG A 424 -2.16 10.30 -2.49
C ARG A 424 -0.78 10.65 -1.96
N GLU A 425 -0.14 9.72 -1.25
CA GLU A 425 1.12 9.99 -0.53
C GLU A 425 2.38 9.65 -1.33
N VAL A 426 2.29 8.66 -2.23
CA VAL A 426 3.43 8.09 -2.95
C VAL A 426 3.06 7.99 -4.43
N SER A 427 3.91 8.55 -5.30
CA SER A 427 3.82 8.39 -6.76
C SER A 427 4.18 6.95 -7.16
N PRO A 428 3.51 6.34 -8.16
CA PRO A 428 2.44 6.89 -9.00
C PRO A 428 1.10 7.09 -8.26
N TYR A 429 0.40 8.20 -8.55
CA TYR A 429 -0.94 8.47 -8.02
C TYR A 429 -2.00 7.87 -8.94
N PHE A 430 -2.32 6.59 -8.74
CA PHE A 430 -3.27 5.86 -9.58
C PHE A 430 -4.46 5.32 -8.79
N ASN A 431 -5.51 4.91 -9.51
CA ASN A 431 -6.63 4.16 -8.93
C ASN A 431 -6.46 2.67 -9.23
N ALA A 432 -6.16 1.87 -8.21
CA ALA A 432 -5.88 0.45 -8.35
C ALA A 432 -7.05 -0.35 -8.93
N LYS A 433 -8.29 0.05 -8.68
CA LYS A 433 -9.47 -0.59 -9.27
C LYS A 433 -9.55 -0.40 -10.78
N ASP A 434 -9.33 0.82 -11.25
CA ASP A 434 -9.37 1.12 -12.68
C ASP A 434 -8.17 0.49 -13.37
N ALA A 435 -7.00 0.53 -12.72
CA ALA A 435 -5.80 -0.13 -13.18
C ALA A 435 -5.95 -1.66 -13.25
N ALA A 436 -6.64 -2.31 -12.31
CA ALA A 436 -6.95 -3.73 -12.35
C ALA A 436 -7.76 -4.11 -13.60
N GLN A 437 -8.79 -3.34 -13.93
CA GLN A 437 -9.60 -3.57 -15.14
C GLN A 437 -8.80 -3.42 -16.43
N ILE A 438 -7.79 -2.55 -16.45
CA ILE A 438 -6.93 -2.36 -17.62
C ILE A 438 -5.85 -3.43 -17.71
N LEU A 439 -5.22 -3.78 -16.57
CA LEU A 439 -4.29 -4.90 -16.49
C LEU A 439 -4.95 -6.19 -17.00
N ALA A 440 -6.19 -6.44 -16.59
CA ALA A 440 -6.95 -7.59 -17.04
C ALA A 440 -7.13 -7.63 -18.57
N LYS A 441 -7.29 -6.49 -19.24
CA LYS A 441 -7.37 -6.44 -20.70
C LYS A 441 -6.09 -6.87 -21.39
N PHE A 442 -4.92 -6.46 -20.87
CA PHE A 442 -3.63 -6.87 -21.42
C PHE A 442 -3.39 -8.37 -21.28
N TYR A 443 -3.90 -8.97 -20.20
CA TYR A 443 -3.80 -10.41 -19.93
C TYR A 443 -4.97 -11.25 -20.46
N SER A 444 -5.98 -10.63 -21.10
CA SER A 444 -7.26 -11.28 -21.43
C SER A 444 -7.88 -12.01 -20.21
N ALA A 445 -7.78 -11.38 -19.04
CA ALA A 445 -8.31 -11.84 -17.78
C ALA A 445 -9.67 -11.21 -17.47
N ASN A 446 -10.44 -11.89 -16.62
CA ASN A 446 -11.72 -11.39 -16.13
C ASN A 446 -11.55 -10.59 -14.82
N VAL A 447 -12.45 -9.64 -14.57
CA VAL A 447 -12.46 -8.87 -13.31
C VAL A 447 -13.80 -8.92 -12.60
N ILE A 448 -13.74 -9.18 -11.28
CA ILE A 448 -14.88 -9.06 -10.36
C ILE A 448 -14.61 -7.89 -9.42
N LEU A 449 -15.47 -6.87 -9.48
CA LEU A 449 -15.51 -5.78 -8.53
C LEU A 449 -16.55 -6.10 -7.46
N GLY A 450 -16.09 -6.41 -6.26
CA GLY A 450 -16.90 -6.78 -5.13
C GLY A 450 -17.23 -5.62 -4.22
N SER A 451 -18.50 -5.42 -3.88
CA SER A 451 -18.87 -4.45 -2.84
C SER A 451 -20.25 -4.71 -2.27
N ALA A 452 -20.44 -4.37 -0.99
CA ALA A 452 -21.77 -4.18 -0.42
C ALA A 452 -22.34 -2.79 -0.69
N THR A 453 -21.48 -1.82 -0.98
CA THR A 453 -21.83 -0.44 -1.25
C THR A 453 -20.95 0.06 -2.40
N PRO A 454 -21.24 -0.32 -3.66
CA PRO A 454 -20.44 0.08 -4.82
C PRO A 454 -20.16 1.58 -4.85
N SER A 455 -19.02 1.96 -5.42
CA SER A 455 -18.77 3.37 -5.75
C SER A 455 -19.76 3.85 -6.80
N VAL A 456 -20.15 5.12 -6.73
CA VAL A 456 -21.08 5.73 -7.69
C VAL A 456 -20.55 5.59 -9.12
N GLU A 457 -19.23 5.66 -9.31
CA GLU A 457 -18.57 5.45 -10.60
C GLU A 457 -18.75 4.02 -11.14
N SER A 458 -18.59 2.99 -10.32
CA SER A 458 -18.79 1.58 -10.71
C SER A 458 -20.27 1.30 -11.00
N TYR A 459 -21.17 1.79 -10.13
CA TYR A 459 -22.62 1.64 -10.33
C TYR A 459 -23.08 2.31 -11.64
N TYR A 460 -22.57 3.52 -11.93
CA TYR A 460 -22.86 4.18 -13.20
C TYR A 460 -22.31 3.43 -14.41
N ALA A 461 -21.12 2.84 -14.31
CA ALA A 461 -20.54 2.03 -15.37
C ALA A 461 -21.41 0.79 -15.66
N ALA A 462 -21.91 0.15 -14.61
CA ALA A 462 -22.83 -0.98 -14.72
C ALA A 462 -24.19 -0.58 -15.33
N LYS A 463 -24.77 0.56 -14.90
CA LYS A 463 -26.00 1.15 -15.50
C LYS A 463 -25.82 1.52 -16.98
N LYS A 464 -24.58 1.74 -17.44
CA LYS A 464 -24.21 2.01 -18.83
C LYS A 464 -23.77 0.76 -19.62
N ASP A 465 -23.98 -0.42 -19.06
CA ASP A 465 -23.64 -1.72 -19.67
C ASP A 465 -22.14 -1.88 -19.99
N LYS A 466 -21.27 -1.11 -19.30
CA LYS A 466 -19.81 -1.28 -19.37
C LYS A 466 -19.29 -2.36 -18.43
N LEU A 467 -20.06 -2.64 -17.39
CA LEU A 467 -19.87 -3.74 -16.45
C LEU A 467 -21.19 -4.51 -16.38
N SER A 468 -21.13 -5.83 -16.27
CA SER A 468 -22.31 -6.60 -15.94
C SER A 468 -22.67 -6.37 -14.47
N TYR A 469 -23.94 -6.08 -14.18
CA TYR A 469 -24.41 -5.83 -12.82
C TYR A 469 -25.05 -7.10 -12.26
N VAL A 470 -24.41 -7.70 -11.26
CA VAL A 470 -24.91 -8.90 -10.57
C VAL A 470 -25.30 -8.51 -9.14
N PHE A 471 -26.58 -8.64 -8.80
CA PHE A 471 -27.13 -8.17 -7.52
C PHE A 471 -27.58 -9.30 -6.61
N LEU A 472 -26.96 -9.42 -5.44
CA LEU A 472 -27.37 -10.32 -4.36
C LEU A 472 -28.16 -9.54 -3.32
N SER A 473 -29.49 -9.61 -3.44
CA SER A 473 -30.43 -8.82 -2.63
C SER A 473 -30.65 -9.35 -1.20
N LYS A 474 -30.36 -10.63 -0.94
CA LYS A 474 -30.64 -11.27 0.36
C LYS A 474 -29.37 -11.61 1.14
N ARG A 475 -29.47 -11.53 2.47
CA ARG A 475 -28.45 -12.06 3.38
C ARG A 475 -28.42 -13.59 3.31
N PHE A 476 -27.23 -14.16 3.48
CA PHE A 476 -27.05 -15.59 3.67
C PHE A 476 -27.84 -16.03 4.90
N GLY A 477 -28.63 -17.10 4.79
CA GLY A 477 -29.54 -17.54 5.85
C GLY A 477 -30.90 -16.83 5.92
N ASN A 478 -31.22 -15.93 4.98
CA ASN A 478 -32.54 -15.29 4.85
C ASN A 478 -32.95 -14.43 6.08
N VAL A 479 -31.97 -13.75 6.69
CA VAL A 479 -32.14 -12.85 7.86
C VAL A 479 -32.50 -11.43 7.40
N ASP A 480 -33.39 -10.77 8.12
CA ASP A 480 -33.84 -9.40 7.82
C ASP A 480 -32.72 -8.34 7.95
N LEU A 481 -32.90 -7.22 7.24
CA LEU A 481 -32.06 -6.04 7.38
C LEU A 481 -32.43 -5.28 8.67
N PRO A 482 -31.44 -4.67 9.34
CA PRO A 482 -31.68 -3.95 10.59
C PRO A 482 -32.59 -2.74 10.40
N THR A 483 -33.35 -2.40 11.44
CA THR A 483 -34.23 -1.23 11.43
C THR A 483 -33.42 0.05 11.68
N VAL A 484 -33.61 1.06 10.83
CA VAL A 484 -32.94 2.36 10.94
C VAL A 484 -33.88 3.37 11.58
N GLU A 485 -33.41 4.05 12.62
CA GLU A 485 -34.12 5.10 13.31
C GLU A 485 -33.30 6.40 13.32
N LEU A 486 -33.95 7.51 12.94
CA LEU A 486 -33.35 8.85 12.97
C LEU A 486 -33.77 9.57 14.26
N ILE A 487 -32.78 10.10 14.99
CA ILE A 487 -33.00 10.88 16.22
C ILE A 487 -32.68 12.35 15.93
N ASN A 488 -33.66 13.23 16.16
CA ASN A 488 -33.46 14.68 16.09
C ASN A 488 -32.75 15.20 17.35
N PHE A 489 -31.46 15.46 17.24
CA PHE A 489 -30.68 15.88 18.39
C PHE A 489 -30.96 17.32 18.84
N GLU A 490 -31.40 18.19 17.92
CA GLU A 490 -31.74 19.57 18.25
C GLU A 490 -32.94 19.64 19.21
N GLU A 491 -33.94 18.79 18.97
CA GLU A 491 -35.14 18.68 19.82
C GLU A 491 -34.80 18.10 21.20
N GLU A 492 -34.01 17.02 21.25
CA GLU A 492 -33.54 16.39 22.49
C GLU A 492 -32.75 17.37 23.38
N GLN A 493 -31.89 18.20 22.78
CA GLN A 493 -31.15 19.24 23.49
C GLN A 493 -32.06 20.32 24.08
N LYS A 494 -33.06 20.79 23.30
CA LYS A 494 -34.05 21.79 23.77
C LYS A 494 -34.88 21.25 24.94
N LEU A 495 -35.18 19.96 24.93
CA LEU A 495 -35.93 19.28 25.99
C LEU A 495 -35.05 18.88 27.20
N GLN A 496 -33.75 19.20 27.18
CA GLN A 496 -32.75 18.81 28.20
C GLN A 496 -32.62 17.29 28.41
N PHE A 497 -33.02 16.47 27.43
CA PHE A 497 -32.91 15.01 27.47
C PHE A 497 -31.58 14.51 26.88
N THR A 498 -30.48 15.15 27.24
CA THR A 498 -29.14 14.79 26.73
C THR A 498 -28.11 14.69 27.84
N LYS A 499 -27.19 13.73 27.73
CA LYS A 499 -26.02 13.62 28.60
C LYS A 499 -24.77 13.61 27.71
N GLY A 500 -24.04 14.73 27.70
CA GLY A 500 -22.92 14.93 26.79
C GLY A 500 -23.39 14.91 25.33
N HIS A 501 -22.80 14.03 24.52
CA HIS A 501 -23.14 13.87 23.10
C HIS A 501 -24.20 12.83 22.79
N PHE A 502 -24.90 12.31 23.80
CA PHE A 502 -25.88 11.24 23.64
C PHE A 502 -27.27 11.73 24.03
N SER A 503 -28.27 11.44 23.18
CA SER A 503 -29.67 11.57 23.53
C SER A 503 -30.06 10.49 24.55
N PHE A 504 -31.08 10.79 25.36
CA PHE A 504 -31.60 9.84 26.33
C PHE A 504 -32.03 8.52 25.67
N LYS A 505 -32.71 8.61 24.53
CA LYS A 505 -33.11 7.43 23.75
C LYS A 505 -31.94 6.55 23.34
N LEU A 506 -30.83 7.15 22.89
CA LEU A 506 -29.63 6.41 22.49
C LEU A 506 -29.01 5.71 23.72
N ILE A 507 -28.99 6.37 24.88
CA ILE A 507 -28.52 5.79 26.14
C ILE A 507 -29.41 4.62 26.59
N GLU A 508 -30.73 4.76 26.53
CA GLU A 508 -31.67 3.69 26.91
C GLU A 508 -31.50 2.43 26.06
N GLU A 509 -31.34 2.60 24.74
CA GLU A 509 -31.15 1.46 23.82
C GLU A 509 -29.81 0.75 24.05
N ILE A 510 -28.73 1.51 24.28
CA ILE A 510 -27.45 0.90 24.68
C ILE A 510 -27.62 0.14 25.99
N LYS A 511 -28.27 0.74 26.99
CA LYS A 511 -28.48 0.13 28.30
C LYS A 511 -29.27 -1.17 28.20
N GLY A 512 -30.37 -1.18 27.44
CA GLY A 512 -31.21 -2.37 27.24
C GLY A 512 -30.45 -3.53 26.59
N ASN A 513 -29.54 -3.23 25.65
CA ASN A 513 -28.66 -4.24 25.05
C ASN A 513 -27.60 -4.76 26.02
N LEU A 514 -26.98 -3.88 26.82
CA LEU A 514 -26.01 -4.29 27.84
C LEU A 514 -26.65 -5.21 28.89
N GLU A 515 -27.87 -4.92 29.33
CA GLU A 515 -28.64 -5.79 30.24
C GLU A 515 -28.90 -7.19 29.66
N GLN A 516 -29.02 -7.29 28.33
CA GLN A 516 -29.16 -8.56 27.60
C GLN A 516 -27.83 -9.22 27.23
N LYS A 517 -26.69 -8.67 27.69
CA LYS A 517 -25.32 -9.10 27.32
C LYS A 517 -25.09 -9.10 25.81
N LYS A 518 -25.62 -8.09 25.13
CA LYS A 518 -25.47 -7.87 23.68
C LYS A 518 -24.42 -6.79 23.44
N GLN A 519 -23.73 -6.91 22.31
CA GLN A 519 -22.65 -5.99 21.96
C GLN A 519 -23.19 -4.79 21.17
N ASN A 520 -22.56 -3.65 21.38
CA ASN A 520 -22.95 -2.37 20.79
C ASN A 520 -21.76 -1.75 20.05
N ILE A 521 -21.98 -1.31 18.81
CA ILE A 521 -21.01 -0.50 18.07
C ILE A 521 -21.40 0.97 18.19
N ILE A 522 -20.43 1.82 18.53
CA ILE A 522 -20.57 3.26 18.50
C ILE A 522 -19.61 3.80 17.45
N LEU A 523 -20.18 4.32 16.37
CA LEU A 523 -19.42 4.86 15.25
C LEU A 523 -19.27 6.37 15.40
N HIS A 524 -18.02 6.82 15.50
CA HIS A 524 -17.68 8.23 15.46
C HIS A 524 -16.53 8.49 14.51
N ASN A 525 -16.71 9.45 13.58
CA ASN A 525 -15.65 9.78 12.64
C ASN A 525 -14.63 10.72 13.28
N ARG A 526 -13.35 10.34 13.20
CA ARG A 526 -12.22 11.09 13.75
C ARG A 526 -11.74 12.25 12.85
N ARG A 527 -12.16 12.31 11.58
CA ARG A 527 -11.63 13.31 10.62
C ARG A 527 -12.22 14.70 10.88
N GLY A 528 -11.45 15.56 11.57
CA GLY A 528 -11.74 17.00 11.70
C GLY A 528 -11.28 17.63 13.01
N TYR A 529 -11.09 16.85 14.07
CA TYR A 529 -10.72 17.37 15.39
C TYR A 529 -9.50 16.63 15.92
N ALA A 530 -8.32 17.21 15.67
CA ALA A 530 -7.14 16.86 16.44
C ALA A 530 -7.33 17.32 17.89
N ASN A 531 -6.80 16.57 18.86
CA ASN A 531 -6.56 17.12 20.19
C ASN A 531 -5.63 18.32 20.03
N VAL A 532 -6.14 19.52 20.14
CA VAL A 532 -5.34 20.74 20.09
C VAL A 532 -5.26 21.33 21.48
N VAL A 533 -4.14 21.98 21.76
CA VAL A 533 -3.98 22.75 22.98
C VAL A 533 -4.51 24.15 22.68
N GLU A 534 -5.58 24.56 23.34
CA GLU A 534 -6.23 25.87 23.18
C GLU A 534 -6.25 26.63 24.52
N CYS A 535 -5.97 27.93 24.48
CA CYS A 535 -6.20 28.80 25.62
C CYS A 535 -7.67 29.24 25.69
N GLU A 536 -8.37 28.94 26.77
CA GLU A 536 -9.79 29.30 26.93
C GLU A 536 -10.01 30.81 27.06
N THR A 537 -8.99 31.55 27.52
CA THR A 537 -9.09 33.00 27.72
C THR A 537 -8.95 33.78 26.41
N CYS A 538 -8.10 33.35 25.48
CA CYS A 538 -7.79 34.13 24.27
C CYS A 538 -7.88 33.36 22.94
N GLY A 539 -8.27 32.07 23.00
CA GLY A 539 -8.41 31.18 21.84
C GLY A 539 -7.09 30.83 21.15
N TYR A 540 -5.94 31.07 21.80
CA TYR A 540 -4.65 30.74 21.20
C TYR A 540 -4.48 29.23 21.07
N VAL A 541 -4.13 28.77 19.85
CA VAL A 541 -3.75 27.38 19.57
C VAL A 541 -2.30 27.29 19.11
N HIS A 542 -1.64 26.17 19.39
CA HIS A 542 -0.23 25.99 19.04
C HIS A 542 -0.07 25.50 17.58
N TYR A 543 0.50 26.34 16.72
CA TYR A 543 0.75 26.03 15.31
C TYR A 543 2.13 25.39 15.10
N CYS A 544 2.22 24.53 14.10
CA CYS A 544 3.50 23.95 13.69
C CYS A 544 4.39 25.02 13.04
N SER A 545 5.65 25.12 13.45
CA SER A 545 6.57 26.10 12.82
C SER A 545 6.87 25.77 11.34
N ASN A 546 6.84 24.49 10.98
CA ASN A 546 7.14 24.01 9.62
C ASN A 546 5.91 23.84 8.70
N CYS A 547 4.70 23.87 9.24
CA CYS A 547 3.46 23.56 8.51
C CYS A 547 2.37 24.50 9.01
N ASP A 548 1.51 25.01 8.13
CA ASP A 548 0.41 25.89 8.52
C ASP A 548 -0.78 25.08 9.04
N VAL A 549 -0.53 24.32 10.11
CA VAL A 549 -1.48 23.41 10.74
C VAL A 549 -1.32 23.49 12.26
N VAL A 550 -2.43 23.29 12.97
CA VAL A 550 -2.42 23.18 14.42
C VAL A 550 -1.76 21.85 14.82
N MET A 551 -0.91 21.87 15.85
CA MET A 551 -0.25 20.67 16.35
C MET A 551 -1.22 19.79 17.14
N THR A 552 -1.11 18.47 16.95
CA THR A 552 -1.94 17.49 17.65
C THR A 552 -1.26 17.05 18.95
N TYR A 553 -1.95 17.19 20.07
CA TYR A 553 -1.52 16.75 21.39
C TYR A 553 -1.80 15.27 21.61
N HIS A 554 -0.74 14.52 21.90
CA HIS A 554 -0.83 13.10 22.26
C HIS A 554 -0.77 12.98 23.79
N LYS A 555 -1.92 12.69 24.43
CA LYS A 555 -2.07 12.58 25.89
C LYS A 555 -1.10 11.55 26.50
N TYR A 556 -0.93 10.38 25.88
CA TYR A 556 -0.08 9.30 26.40
C TYR A 556 1.40 9.69 26.49
N SER A 557 1.93 10.33 25.44
CA SER A 557 3.33 10.76 25.37
C SER A 557 3.55 12.18 25.90
N ARG A 558 2.48 12.87 26.33
CA ARG A 558 2.47 14.28 26.81
C ARG A 558 3.21 15.24 25.87
N GLU A 559 3.17 14.98 24.57
CA GLU A 559 3.82 15.80 23.54
C GLU A 559 2.82 16.24 22.48
N MET A 560 2.98 17.47 21.99
CA MET A 560 2.35 17.92 20.75
C MET A 560 3.20 17.48 19.57
N LYS A 561 2.56 16.91 18.54
CA LYS A 561 3.21 16.43 17.32
C LYS A 561 2.46 16.92 16.09
N CYS A 562 3.20 17.39 15.10
CA CYS A 562 2.66 17.63 13.78
C CYS A 562 2.67 16.33 12.98
N HIS A 563 1.50 15.87 12.51
CA HIS A 563 1.37 14.65 11.70
C HIS A 563 2.00 14.78 10.31
N TYR A 564 2.13 16.00 9.78
CA TYR A 564 2.66 16.23 8.44
C TYR A 564 4.19 16.24 8.40
N CYS A 565 4.86 16.96 9.30
CA CYS A 565 6.32 17.08 9.30
C CYS A 565 7.02 16.29 10.41
N GLY A 566 6.28 15.76 11.39
CA GLY A 566 6.83 15.05 12.54
C GLY A 566 7.45 15.94 13.61
N GLN A 567 7.37 17.27 13.49
CA GLN A 567 7.84 18.19 14.53
C GLN A 567 7.14 17.92 15.86
N LYS A 568 7.92 17.90 16.93
CA LYS A 568 7.45 17.70 18.31
C LYS A 568 7.59 19.00 19.10
N ALA A 569 6.68 19.23 20.03
CA ALA A 569 6.70 20.34 20.98
C ALA A 569 6.08 19.87 22.31
N THR A 570 6.46 20.47 23.43
CA THR A 570 5.87 20.17 24.75
C THR A 570 4.66 21.07 25.00
N LYS A 571 3.64 20.56 25.71
CA LYS A 571 2.47 21.35 26.12
C LYS A 571 2.95 22.57 26.94
N PRO A 572 2.60 23.81 26.56
CA PRO A 572 2.92 24.99 27.38
C PRO A 572 2.12 24.95 28.68
N THR A 573 2.73 25.41 29.78
CA THR A 573 2.04 25.60 31.07
C THR A 573 1.29 26.94 31.12
N VAL A 574 1.77 27.93 30.37
CA VAL A 574 1.21 29.29 30.32
C VAL A 574 1.03 29.71 28.85
N CYS A 575 -0.08 30.39 28.55
CA CYS A 575 -0.41 30.77 27.18
C CYS A 575 0.61 31.79 26.66
N PRO A 576 1.32 31.53 25.55
CA PRO A 576 2.34 32.44 25.03
C PRO A 576 1.78 33.76 24.48
N LYS A 577 0.45 33.87 24.31
CA LYS A 577 -0.23 35.08 23.79
C LYS A 577 -0.80 35.98 24.89
N CYS A 578 -1.42 35.41 25.92
CA CYS A 578 -2.10 36.18 26.98
C CYS A 578 -1.62 35.89 28.40
N ASN A 579 -0.62 35.02 28.57
CA ASN A 579 -0.08 34.57 29.85
C ASN A 579 -1.10 33.94 30.82
N SER A 580 -2.27 33.52 30.34
CA SER A 580 -3.24 32.76 31.13
C SER A 580 -2.75 31.33 31.36
N GLU A 581 -3.00 30.81 32.57
CA GLU A 581 -2.82 29.40 32.92
C GLU A 581 -3.98 28.51 32.43
N ASN A 582 -5.07 29.12 31.94
CA ASN A 582 -6.25 28.41 31.42
C ASN A 582 -5.98 27.88 30.01
N ILE A 583 -5.10 26.88 29.93
CA ILE A 583 -4.80 26.13 28.72
C ILE A 583 -5.49 24.77 28.83
N ASN A 584 -6.50 24.58 28.00
CA ASN A 584 -7.25 23.35 27.95
C ASN A 584 -6.93 22.55 26.68
N GLU A 585 -7.19 21.26 26.74
CA GLU A 585 -7.04 20.35 25.62
C GLU A 585 -8.37 20.29 24.90
N ARG A 586 -8.50 21.03 23.79
CA ARG A 586 -9.70 20.99 22.97
C ARG A 586 -9.48 20.04 21.81
N GLY A 587 -10.13 18.89 21.89
CA GLY A 587 -10.08 17.87 20.87
C GLY A 587 -11.31 17.02 20.97
N VAL A 588 -12.27 17.27 20.09
CA VAL A 588 -13.49 16.47 20.01
C VAL A 588 -13.16 15.22 19.20
N GLY A 589 -12.32 14.37 19.77
CA GLY A 589 -11.96 13.08 19.19
C GLY A 589 -12.89 11.98 19.70
N ILE A 590 -12.67 10.79 19.16
CA ILE A 590 -13.22 9.54 19.70
C ILE A 590 -12.92 9.37 21.22
N GLU A 591 -11.83 9.96 21.71
CA GLU A 591 -11.48 10.03 23.14
C GLU A 591 -12.53 10.72 24.02
N GLN A 592 -13.19 11.77 23.52
CA GLN A 592 -14.23 12.43 24.31
C GLN A 592 -15.47 11.55 24.41
N ILE A 593 -15.83 10.88 23.31
CA ILE A 593 -16.94 9.94 23.26
C ILE A 593 -16.65 8.77 24.20
N GLU A 594 -15.41 8.28 24.26
CA GLU A 594 -14.94 7.28 25.23
C GLU A 594 -15.11 7.76 26.68
N GLU A 595 -14.57 8.93 27.02
CA GLU A 595 -14.66 9.50 28.37
C GLU A 595 -16.13 9.73 28.80
N GLU A 596 -16.99 10.16 27.88
CA GLU A 596 -18.42 10.34 28.14
C GLU A 596 -19.15 9.01 28.31
N LEU A 597 -18.87 8.01 27.46
CA LEU A 597 -19.44 6.66 27.61
C LEU A 597 -19.02 6.01 28.91
N GLN A 598 -17.75 6.11 29.30
CA GLN A 598 -17.27 5.56 30.56
C GLN A 598 -17.93 6.24 31.78
N LYS A 599 -18.31 7.52 31.67
CA LYS A 599 -19.10 8.23 32.69
C LYS A 599 -20.59 7.87 32.68
N ILE A 600 -21.13 7.40 31.55
CA ILE A 600 -22.52 6.96 31.43
C ILE A 600 -22.66 5.51 31.90
N PHE A 601 -21.71 4.65 31.52
CA PHE A 601 -21.66 3.21 31.81
C PHE A 601 -20.37 2.87 32.56
N PRO A 602 -20.27 3.17 33.86
CA PRO A 602 -19.04 2.97 34.64
C PRO A 602 -18.69 1.48 34.88
N GLU A 603 -19.67 0.58 34.75
CA GLU A 603 -19.51 -0.86 34.98
C GLU A 603 -19.04 -1.63 33.72
N ASN A 604 -19.11 -1.01 32.54
CA ASN A 604 -18.77 -1.65 31.27
C ASN A 604 -17.46 -1.05 30.72
N GLU A 605 -16.57 -1.90 30.19
CA GLU A 605 -15.34 -1.46 29.52
C GLU A 605 -15.69 -0.94 28.11
N VAL A 606 -15.15 0.23 27.75
CA VAL A 606 -15.28 0.79 26.39
C VAL A 606 -14.03 0.44 25.59
N ASP A 607 -14.14 -0.52 24.68
CA ASP A 607 -13.02 -0.92 23.82
C ASP A 607 -12.92 -0.03 22.57
N ARG A 608 -11.72 0.52 22.32
CA ARG A 608 -11.49 1.45 21.20
C ARG A 608 -10.85 0.82 19.97
N MET A 609 -11.48 1.07 18.82
CA MET A 609 -10.99 0.65 17.52
C MET A 609 -10.66 1.84 16.59
N ASP A 610 -9.44 2.34 16.68
CA ASP A 610 -8.89 3.34 15.76
C ASP A 610 -7.41 3.09 15.41
N VAL A 611 -6.87 3.88 14.48
CA VAL A 611 -5.49 3.73 13.99
C VAL A 611 -4.46 3.88 15.11
N ASP A 612 -4.74 4.65 16.16
CA ASP A 612 -3.78 4.91 17.22
C ASP A 612 -3.81 3.83 18.31
N SER A 613 -4.99 3.33 18.69
CA SER A 613 -5.13 2.19 19.60
C SER A 613 -4.53 0.92 18.99
N MET A 614 -4.64 0.76 17.67
CA MET A 614 -4.20 -0.43 16.94
C MET A 614 -2.72 -0.44 16.54
N ARG A 615 -1.90 0.54 16.98
CA ARG A 615 -0.45 0.56 16.66
C ARG A 615 0.37 -0.48 17.43
N LYS A 616 -0.09 -0.90 18.60
CA LYS A 616 0.61 -1.89 19.42
C LYS A 616 0.61 -3.24 18.71
N LYS A 617 1.74 -3.95 18.74
CA LYS A 617 1.85 -5.31 18.19
C LYS A 617 0.78 -6.18 18.86
N PHE A 618 -0.05 -6.86 18.07
CA PHE A 618 -1.17 -7.73 18.50
C PHE A 618 -2.44 -7.06 19.06
N ALA A 619 -2.52 -5.72 19.19
CA ALA A 619 -3.72 -5.08 19.74
C ALA A 619 -5.00 -5.36 18.94
N TYR A 620 -4.89 -5.41 17.61
CA TYR A 620 -6.01 -5.77 16.74
C TYR A 620 -6.47 -7.21 16.98
N GLU A 621 -5.55 -8.15 17.19
CA GLU A 621 -5.89 -9.57 17.40
C GLU A 621 -6.57 -9.79 18.74
N GLN A 622 -6.07 -9.12 19.80
CA GLN A 622 -6.68 -9.17 21.13
C GLN A 622 -8.09 -8.58 21.14
N LEU A 623 -8.28 -7.40 20.52
CA LEU A 623 -9.63 -6.81 20.44
C LEU A 623 -10.56 -7.68 19.60
N TYR A 624 -10.07 -8.26 18.50
CA TYR A 624 -10.86 -9.18 17.68
C TYR A 624 -11.35 -10.38 18.50
N GLU A 625 -10.44 -11.00 19.25
CA GLU A 625 -10.76 -12.12 20.15
C GLU A 625 -11.79 -11.73 21.21
N LYS A 626 -11.62 -10.57 21.87
CA LYS A 626 -12.61 -10.03 22.82
C LYS A 626 -14.00 -9.86 22.20
N ILE A 627 -14.07 -9.38 20.95
CA ILE A 627 -15.36 -9.18 20.29
C ILE A 627 -15.98 -10.54 19.94
N GLU A 628 -15.19 -11.49 19.44
CA GLU A 628 -15.64 -12.84 19.10
C GLU A 628 -16.14 -13.63 20.31
N THR A 629 -15.45 -13.53 21.46
CA THR A 629 -15.87 -14.18 22.72
C THR A 629 -17.04 -13.50 23.41
N GLY A 630 -17.44 -12.30 22.97
CA GLY A 630 -18.50 -11.51 23.59
C GLY A 630 -18.04 -10.69 24.80
N GLU A 631 -16.75 -10.64 25.11
CA GLU A 631 -16.19 -9.85 26.21
C GLU A 631 -16.27 -8.34 25.97
N ALA A 632 -16.15 -7.89 24.71
CA ALA A 632 -16.27 -6.48 24.36
C ALA A 632 -17.75 -6.08 24.20
N GLU A 633 -18.33 -5.39 25.18
CA GLU A 633 -19.74 -5.02 25.18
C GLU A 633 -20.01 -3.67 24.49
N ILE A 634 -19.09 -2.71 24.61
CA ILE A 634 -19.16 -1.39 23.98
C ILE A 634 -17.92 -1.18 23.11
N ILE A 635 -18.12 -1.19 21.80
CA ILE A 635 -17.05 -1.04 20.82
C ILE A 635 -17.15 0.34 20.19
N LEU A 636 -16.23 1.23 20.55
CA LEU A 636 -16.16 2.58 20.03
C LEU A 636 -15.11 2.65 18.93
N GLY A 637 -15.49 3.03 17.72
CA GLY A 637 -14.52 3.09 16.63
C GLY A 637 -14.87 4.02 15.49
N THR A 638 -13.87 4.14 14.62
CA THR A 638 -13.90 4.98 13.43
C THR A 638 -14.21 4.13 12.20
N GLN A 639 -13.83 4.60 11.02
CA GLN A 639 -13.92 3.85 9.76
C GLN A 639 -13.33 2.43 9.84
N MET A 640 -12.40 2.15 10.76
CA MET A 640 -11.84 0.80 10.92
C MET A 640 -12.86 -0.28 11.29
N ILE A 641 -13.95 0.07 12.01
CA ILE A 641 -15.00 -0.89 12.39
C ILE A 641 -15.72 -1.45 11.16
N SER A 642 -15.85 -0.64 10.10
CA SER A 642 -16.62 -1.03 8.91
C SER A 642 -15.97 -2.14 8.08
N LYS A 643 -14.64 -2.31 8.19
CA LYS A 643 -13.87 -3.14 7.27
C LYS A 643 -13.64 -4.56 7.80
N GLY A 644 -14.10 -5.56 7.06
CA GLY A 644 -13.59 -6.94 7.14
C GLY A 644 -13.80 -7.70 8.45
N LEU A 645 -14.54 -7.12 9.40
CA LEU A 645 -14.86 -7.72 10.68
C LEU A 645 -16.22 -8.40 10.64
N ASP A 646 -16.26 -9.70 10.92
CA ASP A 646 -17.48 -10.47 11.01
C ASP A 646 -17.76 -10.86 12.47
N PHE A 647 -18.90 -10.41 13.03
CA PHE A 647 -19.25 -10.61 14.44
C PHE A 647 -20.74 -10.93 14.58
N ASP A 648 -21.05 -11.92 15.40
CA ASP A 648 -22.38 -12.52 15.48
C ASP A 648 -23.30 -11.84 16.52
N ASN A 649 -22.72 -11.24 17.56
CA ASN A 649 -23.44 -10.78 18.77
C ASN A 649 -23.74 -9.27 18.81
N ILE A 650 -23.54 -8.56 17.70
CA ILE A 650 -23.78 -7.12 17.60
C ILE A 650 -25.25 -6.86 17.28
N GLU A 651 -25.97 -6.20 18.17
CA GLU A 651 -27.41 -5.91 17.99
C GLU A 651 -27.73 -4.44 17.78
N LEU A 652 -26.85 -3.53 18.21
CA LEU A 652 -27.04 -2.08 18.03
C LEU A 652 -25.82 -1.42 17.40
N VAL A 653 -26.09 -0.54 16.43
CA VAL A 653 -25.15 0.43 15.89
C VAL A 653 -25.65 1.83 16.20
N ALA A 654 -24.88 2.60 16.95
CA ALA A 654 -25.21 3.97 17.31
C ALA A 654 -24.24 4.96 16.66
N ILE A 655 -24.78 6.01 16.03
CA ILE A 655 -24.02 7.11 15.44
C ILE A 655 -24.42 8.39 16.15
N PRO A 656 -23.71 8.81 17.21
CA PRO A 656 -24.11 9.94 18.05
C PRO A 656 -23.98 11.30 17.33
N LYS A 657 -23.14 11.41 16.30
CA LYS A 657 -22.97 12.63 15.51
C LYS A 657 -22.83 12.33 14.04
N ALA A 658 -23.96 12.14 13.36
CA ALA A 658 -23.94 11.81 11.94
C ALA A 658 -23.53 13.01 11.05
N ASP A 659 -23.81 14.24 11.46
CA ASP A 659 -23.48 15.46 10.70
C ASP A 659 -21.98 15.61 10.42
N ALA A 660 -21.14 15.12 11.33
CA ALA A 660 -19.69 15.14 11.18
C ALA A 660 -19.20 14.33 9.96
N LEU A 661 -20.01 13.41 9.44
CA LEU A 661 -19.72 12.66 8.21
C LEU A 661 -19.93 13.51 6.95
N LEU A 662 -20.82 14.50 7.00
CA LEU A 662 -21.21 15.34 5.86
C LEU A 662 -20.39 16.63 5.77
N HIS A 663 -19.93 17.18 6.90
CA HIS A 663 -19.19 18.44 6.96
C HIS A 663 -17.69 18.32 6.59
N VAL A 664 -17.41 17.58 5.53
CA VAL A 664 -16.07 17.46 4.93
C VAL A 664 -16.07 18.19 3.58
N GLN A 665 -15.04 18.99 3.31
CA GLN A 665 -14.86 19.70 2.03
C GLN A 665 -14.47 18.75 0.88
N ASP A 666 -15.39 17.85 0.53
CA ASP A 666 -15.22 16.84 -0.51
C ASP A 666 -16.60 16.50 -1.07
N PHE A 667 -16.76 16.55 -2.39
CA PHE A 667 -18.04 16.26 -3.04
C PHE A 667 -18.49 14.79 -2.86
N ARG A 668 -17.59 13.90 -2.43
CA ARG A 668 -17.91 12.51 -2.09
C ARG A 668 -18.33 12.32 -0.62
N ALA A 669 -18.49 13.38 0.16
CA ALA A 669 -18.83 13.27 1.58
C ALA A 669 -20.12 12.45 1.83
N GLU A 670 -21.18 12.73 1.07
CA GLU A 670 -22.46 12.01 1.18
C GLU A 670 -22.34 10.52 0.80
N GLU A 671 -21.66 10.21 -0.30
CA GLU A 671 -21.38 8.82 -0.71
C GLU A 671 -20.63 8.08 0.40
N ARG A 672 -19.60 8.70 0.99
CA ARG A 672 -18.81 8.07 2.06
C ARG A 672 -19.63 7.88 3.33
N ALA A 673 -20.48 8.84 3.68
CA ALA A 673 -21.38 8.72 4.81
C ALA A 673 -22.31 7.51 4.61
N TYR A 674 -22.92 7.40 3.42
CA TYR A 674 -23.77 6.26 3.06
C TYR A 674 -23.02 4.92 3.14
N GLN A 675 -21.84 4.82 2.52
CA GLN A 675 -21.03 3.61 2.51
C GLN A 675 -20.66 3.17 3.93
N LEU A 676 -20.16 4.10 4.73
CA LEU A 676 -19.75 3.82 6.11
C LEU A 676 -20.94 3.39 6.97
N ILE A 677 -22.05 4.12 6.92
CA ILE A 677 -23.26 3.78 7.69
C ILE A 677 -23.76 2.41 7.27
N THR A 678 -23.97 2.17 5.97
CA THR A 678 -24.53 0.90 5.46
C THR A 678 -23.63 -0.31 5.77
N GLN A 679 -22.31 -0.16 5.74
CA GLN A 679 -21.38 -1.23 6.10
C GLN A 679 -21.44 -1.59 7.57
N VAL A 680 -21.44 -0.57 8.45
CA VAL A 680 -21.52 -0.79 9.90
C VAL A 680 -22.89 -1.32 10.28
N SER A 681 -23.95 -0.76 9.71
CA SER A 681 -25.34 -1.28 9.77
C SER A 681 -25.40 -2.75 9.38
N GLY A 682 -24.63 -3.15 8.37
CA GLY A 682 -24.50 -4.52 7.93
C GLY A 682 -24.03 -5.53 8.99
N ARG A 683 -23.44 -5.05 10.08
CA ARG A 683 -22.95 -5.87 11.21
C ARG A 683 -24.02 -6.10 12.27
N ALA A 684 -25.04 -5.24 12.34
CA ALA A 684 -26.10 -5.36 13.33
C ALA A 684 -27.10 -6.48 12.99
N GLY A 685 -27.42 -7.30 14.00
CA GLY A 685 -28.47 -8.32 13.95
C GLY A 685 -28.22 -9.40 12.92
N ARG A 686 -26.96 -9.74 12.63
CA ARG A 686 -26.60 -10.68 11.55
C ARG A 686 -27.10 -12.10 11.83
N VAL A 687 -27.07 -12.54 13.08
CA VAL A 687 -27.56 -13.86 13.50
C VAL A 687 -28.99 -13.78 14.05
N SER A 688 -29.30 -12.75 14.86
CA SER A 688 -30.60 -12.64 15.52
C SER A 688 -31.72 -12.07 14.64
N GLY A 689 -31.39 -11.37 13.54
CA GLY A 689 -32.34 -10.68 12.67
C GLY A 689 -33.01 -9.45 13.28
N LYS A 690 -32.66 -9.07 14.52
CA LYS A 690 -33.27 -7.96 15.26
C LYS A 690 -32.33 -6.76 15.42
N GLY A 691 -31.47 -6.52 14.45
CA GLY A 691 -30.50 -5.42 14.51
C GLY A 691 -31.19 -4.06 14.48
N LYS A 692 -30.68 -3.11 15.26
CA LYS A 692 -31.16 -1.71 15.30
C LYS A 692 -30.02 -0.74 15.01
N ILE A 693 -30.32 0.33 14.27
CA ILE A 693 -29.38 1.40 13.96
C ILE A 693 -30.00 2.73 14.39
N LEU A 694 -29.27 3.46 15.22
CA LEU A 694 -29.67 4.79 15.69
C LEU A 694 -28.75 5.84 15.08
N ILE A 695 -29.31 6.72 14.26
CA ILE A 695 -28.59 7.84 13.64
C ILE A 695 -29.04 9.12 14.33
N GLN A 696 -28.16 9.69 15.15
CA GLN A 696 -28.40 10.97 15.80
C GLN A 696 -27.81 12.11 14.96
N THR A 697 -28.65 13.07 14.61
CA THR A 697 -28.33 14.17 13.70
C THR A 697 -29.06 15.46 14.08
N TYR A 698 -28.45 16.60 13.80
CA TYR A 698 -29.11 17.91 13.90
C TYR A 698 -30.05 18.17 12.71
N ASN A 699 -29.87 17.47 11.60
CA ASN A 699 -30.72 17.60 10.42
C ASN A 699 -31.29 16.25 9.95
N PRO A 700 -32.33 15.72 10.61
CA PRO A 700 -32.99 14.47 10.19
C PRO A 700 -33.65 14.55 8.81
N GLN A 701 -33.92 15.77 8.31
CA GLN A 701 -34.56 15.98 7.02
C GLN A 701 -33.58 15.88 5.84
N HIS A 702 -32.28 15.74 6.10
CA HIS A 702 -31.26 15.61 5.08
C HIS A 702 -31.55 14.40 4.16
N PRO A 703 -31.53 14.54 2.82
CA PRO A 703 -31.92 13.48 1.89
C PRO A 703 -31.21 12.15 2.11
N VAL A 704 -29.88 12.18 2.33
CA VAL A 704 -29.06 10.99 2.56
C VAL A 704 -29.56 10.16 3.75
N PHE A 705 -29.91 10.78 4.88
CA PHE A 705 -30.35 10.04 6.08
C PHE A 705 -31.74 9.41 5.88
N LYS A 706 -32.65 10.11 5.18
CA LYS A 706 -33.95 9.55 4.80
C LYS A 706 -33.82 8.36 3.85
N LEU A 707 -33.00 8.48 2.82
CA LEU A 707 -32.78 7.41 1.85
C LEU A 707 -32.11 6.18 2.49
N ILE A 708 -31.26 6.37 3.49
CA ILE A 708 -30.74 5.28 4.33
C ILE A 708 -31.87 4.62 5.12
N GLN A 709 -32.78 5.40 5.71
CA GLN A 709 -33.93 4.89 6.47
C GLN A 709 -34.90 4.09 5.59
N GLU A 710 -35.16 4.54 4.37
CA GLU A 710 -36.02 3.86 3.39
C GLU A 710 -35.37 2.61 2.78
N ASN A 711 -34.05 2.43 2.97
CA ASN A 711 -33.27 1.29 2.50
C ASN A 711 -33.38 1.05 0.98
N SER A 712 -33.56 2.12 0.21
CA SER A 712 -33.67 2.06 -1.26
C SER A 712 -32.34 2.34 -1.94
N THR A 713 -31.66 1.27 -2.35
CA THR A 713 -30.38 1.35 -3.05
C THR A 713 -30.47 2.11 -4.37
N THR A 714 -31.50 1.88 -5.16
CA THR A 714 -31.64 2.53 -6.47
C THR A 714 -31.83 4.04 -6.34
N GLU A 715 -32.67 4.47 -5.40
CA GLU A 715 -32.98 5.88 -5.19
C GLU A 715 -31.76 6.66 -4.68
N ILE A 716 -30.98 6.10 -3.75
CA ILE A 716 -29.80 6.78 -3.25
C ILE A 716 -28.70 6.96 -4.31
N TYR A 717 -28.48 5.96 -5.17
CA TYR A 717 -27.55 6.14 -6.29
C TYR A 717 -28.07 7.10 -7.35
N ASN A 718 -29.39 7.15 -7.60
CA ASN A 718 -29.98 8.15 -8.49
C ASN A 718 -29.77 9.57 -7.93
N HIS A 719 -30.03 9.78 -6.63
CA HIS A 719 -29.76 11.04 -5.94
C HIS A 719 -28.30 11.50 -6.10
N PHE A 720 -27.33 10.61 -5.83
CA PHE A 720 -25.91 10.92 -6.03
C PHE A 720 -25.59 11.27 -7.49
N LEU A 721 -26.16 10.55 -8.44
CA LEU A 721 -25.92 10.79 -9.86
C LEU A 721 -26.52 12.12 -10.33
N GLU A 722 -27.69 12.51 -9.84
CA GLU A 722 -28.32 13.78 -10.17
C GLU A 722 -27.51 14.97 -9.66
N GLU A 723 -27.10 14.94 -8.38
CA GLU A 723 -26.26 15.97 -7.78
C GLU A 723 -24.91 16.08 -8.51
N ARG A 724 -24.25 14.95 -8.78
CA ARG A 724 -22.97 14.96 -9.51
C ARG A 724 -23.12 15.44 -10.96
N LYS A 725 -24.25 15.18 -11.61
CA LYS A 725 -24.53 15.69 -12.96
C LYS A 725 -24.71 17.21 -12.93
N LYS A 726 -25.46 17.72 -11.95
CA LYS A 726 -25.75 19.15 -11.77
C LYS A 726 -24.48 19.97 -11.52
N PHE A 727 -23.57 19.47 -10.68
CA PHE A 727 -22.34 20.18 -10.31
C PHE A 727 -21.10 19.79 -11.13
N LEU A 728 -21.28 19.00 -12.19
CA LEU A 728 -20.22 18.52 -13.07
C LEU A 728 -19.10 17.82 -12.27
N TYR A 729 -19.44 16.70 -11.65
CA TYR A 729 -18.52 15.81 -10.93
C TYR A 729 -18.47 14.39 -11.56
N PRO A 730 -17.41 13.60 -11.29
CA PRO A 730 -17.32 12.22 -11.74
C PRO A 730 -18.53 11.38 -11.30
N PRO A 731 -19.15 10.57 -12.16
CA PRO A 731 -18.57 9.98 -13.37
C PRO A 731 -18.81 10.73 -14.69
N PHE A 732 -19.44 11.92 -14.65
CA PHE A 732 -19.82 12.68 -15.84
C PHE A 732 -18.67 13.50 -16.44
N VAL A 733 -17.77 13.98 -15.59
CA VAL A 733 -16.53 14.65 -15.98
C VAL A 733 -15.31 13.91 -15.42
N LYS A 734 -14.13 14.25 -15.92
CA LYS A 734 -12.84 13.81 -15.42
C LYS A 734 -12.19 14.95 -14.64
N LEU A 735 -11.68 14.64 -13.44
CA LEU A 735 -11.00 15.63 -12.60
C LEU A 735 -9.49 15.46 -12.73
N LEU A 736 -8.78 16.57 -12.81
CA LEU A 736 -7.32 16.60 -12.74
C LEU A 736 -6.91 17.73 -11.79
N MET A 737 -6.26 17.38 -10.69
CA MET A 737 -5.74 18.35 -9.73
C MET A 737 -4.24 18.54 -9.97
N ILE A 738 -3.80 19.80 -10.08
CA ILE A 738 -2.39 20.15 -10.21
C ILE A 738 -1.97 20.87 -8.93
N GLU A 739 -0.98 20.33 -8.23
CA GLU A 739 -0.37 20.96 -7.06
C GLU A 739 1.02 21.50 -7.39
N LEU A 740 1.27 22.74 -6.98
CA LEU A 740 2.57 23.41 -7.08
C LEU A 740 3.11 23.65 -5.68
N LYS A 741 4.34 23.20 -5.42
CA LYS A 741 4.97 23.26 -4.10
C LYS A 741 6.36 23.88 -4.17
N HIS A 742 6.64 24.88 -3.36
CA HIS A 742 7.98 25.46 -3.25
C HIS A 742 8.23 26.13 -1.88
N ARG A 743 9.49 26.32 -1.51
CA ARG A 743 9.87 26.91 -0.20
C ARG A 743 9.55 28.41 -0.07
N ARG A 744 9.44 29.10 -1.21
CA ARG A 744 9.15 30.53 -1.32
C ARG A 744 7.71 30.74 -1.79
N GLU A 745 6.91 31.41 -0.97
CA GLU A 745 5.48 31.65 -1.24
C GLU A 745 5.28 32.55 -2.47
N ASP A 746 5.97 33.70 -2.51
CA ASP A 746 5.93 34.66 -3.63
C ASP A 746 6.18 34.02 -5.00
N LYS A 747 7.16 33.10 -5.03
CA LYS A 747 7.51 32.34 -6.23
C LYS A 747 6.43 31.32 -6.61
N THR A 748 5.84 30.64 -5.62
CA THR A 748 4.78 29.64 -5.85
C THR A 748 3.50 30.30 -6.35
N ASP A 749 3.14 31.44 -5.76
CA ASP A 749 1.96 32.22 -6.14
C ASP A 749 2.05 32.69 -7.59
N ARG A 750 3.14 33.40 -7.95
CA ARG A 750 3.38 33.85 -9.34
C ARG A 750 3.39 32.71 -10.34
N ALA A 751 4.02 31.59 -9.99
CA ALA A 751 4.04 30.41 -10.85
C ALA A 751 2.67 29.78 -11.01
N SER A 752 1.86 29.71 -9.95
CA SER A 752 0.50 29.19 -10.02
C SER A 752 -0.41 30.06 -10.87
N GLN A 753 -0.29 31.38 -10.75
CA GLN A 753 -1.00 32.35 -11.60
C GLN A 753 -0.59 32.21 -13.06
N PHE A 754 0.71 32.08 -13.32
CA PHE A 754 1.23 31.86 -14.67
C PHE A 754 0.74 30.53 -15.25
N LEU A 755 0.82 29.41 -14.52
CA LEU A 755 0.30 28.14 -15.00
C LEU A 755 -1.21 28.21 -15.25
N GLY A 756 -1.96 28.89 -14.37
CA GLY A 756 -3.40 29.11 -14.55
C GLY A 756 -3.73 29.90 -15.82
N SER A 757 -2.95 30.93 -16.16
CA SER A 757 -3.16 31.70 -17.40
C SER A 757 -2.81 30.89 -18.65
N VAL A 758 -1.72 30.11 -18.62
CA VAL A 758 -1.35 29.19 -19.70
C VAL A 758 -2.44 28.11 -19.90
N LEU A 759 -2.96 27.53 -18.82
CA LEU A 759 -4.06 26.56 -18.91
C LEU A 759 -5.31 27.17 -19.55
N ARG A 760 -5.69 28.41 -19.18
CA ARG A 760 -6.84 29.12 -19.78
C ARG A 760 -6.62 29.57 -21.24
N LYS A 761 -5.37 29.63 -21.70
CA LYS A 761 -5.03 29.88 -23.11
C LYS A 761 -5.36 28.66 -23.98
N TYR A 762 -5.16 27.45 -23.45
CA TYR A 762 -5.37 26.20 -24.20
C TYR A 762 -6.70 25.51 -23.91
N LEU A 763 -7.25 25.67 -22.71
CA LEU A 763 -8.48 25.04 -22.25
C LEU A 763 -9.61 26.06 -22.11
N PRO A 764 -10.88 25.66 -22.26
CA PRO A 764 -12.02 26.51 -21.95
C PRO A 764 -11.95 27.02 -20.51
N ALA A 765 -12.25 28.29 -20.30
CA ALA A 765 -12.11 28.95 -19.00
C ALA A 765 -12.95 28.28 -17.90
N GLU A 766 -14.14 27.78 -18.24
CA GLU A 766 -15.02 27.05 -17.32
C GLU A 766 -14.43 25.73 -16.81
N CYS A 767 -13.43 25.16 -17.51
CA CYS A 767 -12.78 23.92 -17.10
C CYS A 767 -11.68 24.15 -16.06
N VAL A 768 -11.21 25.40 -15.86
CA VAL A 768 -10.05 25.73 -15.02
C VAL A 768 -10.49 26.46 -13.75
N LEU A 769 -10.46 25.77 -12.62
CA LEU A 769 -10.76 26.32 -11.30
C LEU A 769 -9.47 26.60 -10.51
N GLY A 770 -9.40 27.73 -9.83
CA GLY A 770 -8.16 28.24 -9.22
C GLY A 770 -7.32 29.04 -10.23
N PRO A 771 -6.03 29.32 -9.95
CA PRO A 771 -5.24 28.82 -8.82
C PRO A 771 -5.71 29.38 -7.47
N GLU A 772 -5.68 28.54 -6.45
CA GLU A 772 -5.98 28.90 -5.07
C GLU A 772 -4.95 28.30 -4.11
N LYS A 773 -4.84 28.84 -2.89
CA LYS A 773 -4.04 28.21 -1.84
C LYS A 773 -4.70 26.87 -1.50
N SER A 774 -3.89 25.83 -1.37
CA SER A 774 -4.40 24.53 -0.93
C SER A 774 -5.02 24.66 0.47
N PRO A 775 -5.99 23.80 0.87
CA PRO A 775 -6.64 23.86 2.18
C PRO A 775 -5.66 23.92 3.37
N ILE A 776 -4.48 23.32 3.19
CA ILE A 776 -3.32 23.54 4.03
C ILE A 776 -2.28 24.30 3.23
N ALA A 777 -2.10 25.59 3.52
CA ALA A 777 -1.27 26.49 2.73
C ALA A 777 0.23 26.10 2.74
N ARG A 778 0.71 25.45 3.81
CA ARG A 778 2.13 25.08 3.95
C ARG A 778 2.33 23.73 4.65
N ILE A 779 3.14 22.86 4.05
CA ILE A 779 3.55 21.57 4.65
C ILE A 779 5.05 21.35 4.46
N LYS A 780 5.76 20.95 5.51
CA LYS A 780 7.23 20.69 5.50
C LYS A 780 8.03 21.87 4.90
N ASN A 781 7.68 23.10 5.25
CA ASN A 781 8.24 24.35 4.71
C ASN A 781 8.05 24.54 3.21
N LEU A 782 7.07 23.87 2.60
CA LEU A 782 6.68 24.07 1.21
C LEU A 782 5.29 24.70 1.19
N TYR A 783 5.20 25.90 0.64
CA TYR A 783 3.93 26.56 0.31
C TYR A 783 3.29 25.84 -0.87
N GLN A 784 1.97 25.68 -0.84
CA GLN A 784 1.23 24.85 -1.77
C GLN A 784 0.05 25.61 -2.37
N TYR A 785 -0.02 25.57 -3.69
CA TYR A 785 -1.14 26.08 -4.48
C TYR A 785 -1.71 24.94 -5.33
N GLN A 786 -3.01 25.00 -5.58
CA GLN A 786 -3.70 23.99 -6.37
C GLN A 786 -4.52 24.62 -7.50
N ILE A 787 -4.63 23.89 -8.61
CA ILE A 787 -5.53 24.18 -9.74
C ILE A 787 -6.34 22.92 -10.01
N LEU A 788 -7.66 23.04 -10.02
CA LEU A 788 -8.56 21.93 -10.31
C LEU A 788 -9.12 22.07 -11.72
N LEU A 789 -8.90 21.05 -12.55
CA LEU A 789 -9.47 20.96 -13.88
C LEU A 789 -10.69 20.04 -13.90
N LYS A 790 -11.81 20.54 -14.44
CA LYS A 790 -13.02 19.77 -14.74
C LYS A 790 -13.12 19.55 -16.25
N LEU A 791 -12.68 18.38 -16.71
CA LEU A 791 -12.58 18.08 -18.14
C LEU A 791 -13.77 17.22 -18.60
N PRO A 792 -14.44 17.56 -19.72
CA PRO A 792 -15.50 16.73 -20.29
C PRO A 792 -15.01 15.32 -20.64
N LYS A 793 -15.86 14.31 -20.42
CA LYS A 793 -15.56 12.91 -20.75
C LYS A 793 -15.91 12.61 -22.22
N GLY A 794 -15.07 11.86 -22.93
CA GLY A 794 -15.34 11.41 -24.30
C GLY A 794 -14.08 11.26 -25.15
N LYS A 795 -14.24 11.13 -26.49
CA LYS A 795 -13.14 11.00 -27.45
C LYS A 795 -12.13 12.17 -27.38
N ASN A 796 -12.59 13.34 -26.96
CA ASN A 796 -11.75 14.54 -26.84
C ASN A 796 -10.93 14.59 -25.54
N TYR A 797 -11.09 13.65 -24.61
CA TYR A 797 -10.36 13.68 -23.34
C TYR A 797 -8.84 13.56 -23.52
N GLU A 798 -8.39 12.71 -24.46
CA GLU A 798 -6.97 12.61 -24.81
C GLU A 798 -6.43 13.91 -25.42
N ASN A 799 -7.26 14.61 -26.20
CA ASN A 799 -6.92 15.95 -26.69
C ASN A 799 -6.75 16.94 -25.52
N PHE A 800 -7.70 17.00 -24.58
CA PHE A 800 -7.55 17.83 -23.38
C PHE A 800 -6.29 17.50 -22.56
N LYS A 801 -5.93 16.22 -22.41
CA LYS A 801 -4.67 15.82 -21.78
C LYS A 801 -3.45 16.34 -22.53
N SER A 802 -3.43 16.23 -23.87
CA SER A 802 -2.34 16.77 -24.68
C SER A 802 -2.20 18.29 -24.53
N LEU A 803 -3.31 19.02 -24.41
CA LEU A 803 -3.31 20.47 -24.15
C LEU A 803 -2.79 20.81 -22.74
N VAL A 804 -3.10 20.01 -21.74
CA VAL A 804 -2.50 20.12 -20.38
C VAL A 804 -1.00 19.86 -20.44
N LEU A 805 -0.55 18.84 -21.16
CA LEU A 805 0.88 18.55 -21.35
C LEU A 805 1.60 19.69 -22.06
N LYS A 806 0.99 20.28 -23.10
CA LYS A 806 1.51 21.46 -23.80
C LYS A 806 1.62 22.67 -22.86
N SER A 807 0.65 22.85 -21.97
CA SER A 807 0.69 23.88 -20.93
C SER A 807 1.83 23.67 -19.95
N PHE A 808 2.17 22.42 -19.64
CA PHE A 808 3.34 22.08 -18.82
C PHE A 808 4.66 22.35 -19.53
N GLU A 809 4.73 22.11 -20.84
CA GLU A 809 5.93 22.41 -21.64
C GLU A 809 6.21 23.92 -21.66
N GLU A 810 5.19 24.77 -21.94
CA GLU A 810 5.33 26.23 -21.88
C GLU A 810 5.67 26.72 -20.45
N PHE A 811 5.16 26.04 -19.42
CA PHE A 811 5.54 26.33 -18.03
C PHE A 811 7.01 25.98 -17.73
N ASP A 812 7.45 24.82 -18.22
CA ASP A 812 8.81 24.30 -18.00
C ASP A 812 9.85 25.03 -18.87
N GLU A 813 9.47 25.81 -19.89
CA GLU A 813 10.38 26.73 -20.62
C GLU A 813 10.91 27.87 -19.72
N ILE A 814 10.14 28.28 -18.70
CA ILE A 814 10.56 29.33 -17.78
C ILE A 814 11.55 28.76 -16.76
N THR A 815 12.83 29.01 -16.99
CA THR A 815 13.95 28.64 -16.09
C THR A 815 13.72 29.08 -14.65
N GLY A 816 13.08 30.24 -14.47
CA GLY A 816 12.66 30.76 -13.18
C GLY A 816 11.80 29.78 -12.37
N TYR A 817 11.03 28.88 -12.99
CA TYR A 817 10.10 27.98 -12.32
C TYR A 817 10.58 26.53 -12.18
N HIS A 818 11.74 26.16 -12.71
CA HIS A 818 12.30 24.80 -12.62
C HIS A 818 12.44 24.25 -11.19
N SER A 819 12.61 25.12 -10.19
CA SER A 819 12.73 24.69 -8.80
C SER A 819 11.40 24.29 -8.15
N ILE A 820 10.26 24.58 -8.80
CA ILE A 820 8.92 24.33 -8.28
C ILE A 820 8.56 22.86 -8.48
N LYS A 821 8.11 22.21 -7.40
CA LYS A 821 7.63 20.83 -7.47
C LYS A 821 6.21 20.81 -7.98
N LYS A 822 6.01 20.20 -9.15
CA LYS A 822 4.71 19.97 -9.78
C LYS A 822 4.25 18.55 -9.46
N SER A 823 3.00 18.38 -9.03
CA SER A 823 2.37 17.07 -8.81
C SER A 823 1.00 17.07 -9.45
N VAL A 824 0.64 15.97 -10.11
CA VAL A 824 -0.61 15.85 -10.86
C VAL A 824 -1.39 14.65 -10.35
N PHE A 825 -2.66 14.87 -10.02
CA PHE A 825 -3.57 13.83 -9.56
C PHE A 825 -4.70 13.70 -10.57
N VAL A 826 -4.68 12.63 -11.36
CA VAL A 826 -5.73 12.31 -12.33
C VAL A 826 -6.80 11.47 -11.65
N ASP A 827 -8.08 11.78 -11.91
CA ASP A 827 -9.23 11.10 -11.30
C ASP A 827 -9.26 11.18 -9.76
N PHE A 828 -8.91 12.37 -9.24
CA PHE A 828 -8.82 12.70 -7.80
C PHE A 828 -10.10 12.41 -6.99
#